data_AF-A0A177NH55-F1
#
_entry.id   AF-A0A177NH55-F1
#
_cell.length_a   1.000
_cell.length_b   1.000
_cell.length_c   1.000
_cell.angle_alpha   90.00
_cell.angle_beta   90.00
_cell.angle_gamma   90.00
#
_symmetry.space_group_name_H-M   'P 1'
#
loop_
_entity.id
_entity.type
_entity.pdbx_description
1 polymer ?
#
loop_
_entity_poly.entity_id
_entity_poly.type
_entity_poly.pdbx_seq_one_letter_code
_entity_poly.pdbx_strand_id
1 'polypeptide(L)'
;MDMSFFARVIFLALCLYSAVGRAADVDNVGFLILNYHDILEEEERVPPFDRIAVNKTHLEDHFAWLKKNNYHVISIQDLVDAQHGEKALPSKAVILTFDDGYLSFYTRALPLLKKYKYPATLAVVGSWLDQKASHNNIPLMSAAQVREVMASGLVEIASHSYDLHHGVVANPQGSEESAVTSRLYSSEYEEYEKDEDYRKRLFQELNKSSERLLQVLGQRPRVMVWPYGEYNTIALEAAKMAGMSLTMGLDDGVNTLANVHAMKRMMLADDPNVQQFAEIVTKKRVGRELRVAHVDMDYIYDDDEEQTAKNLSALVERIAQSGANTVYLQAYSDPDGDGNADKLYFPNRHLPVRRDMFNYVAFQLRKRAGVKVYAWMPIMAYKADVPLKWYVKEWRDGEPQLSRHVYTRLSPFNPEARQFVGEIYEDLSKHCDFNGILFHDDGILSDFEDVSPQALEFARDVWGLPGEFDKLHASSELRLRWAQHKTELIGQFTDYLTDRVRFYRPYISTARNFYSLPLLKPYSEEWYAQSFPAFMKHYDYVAIEAMPFMEDAENPKQWLTELVQKTAQVPGGLDKMVFELQTVNWKKQQDIPMAVFGEQFQILKKNGAKHIGYYPDNLYHDQPKLEELKKYFPVARKE
;
A
#
# COMPACT_ATOMS: atom_id res chain seq x y z
N MET A 1 37.93 -27.13 -41.01
CA MET A 1 37.34 -27.86 -39.87
C MET A 1 36.31 -26.91 -39.28
N ASP A 2 35.03 -27.21 -39.52
CA ASP A 2 33.99 -26.21 -39.75
C ASP A 2 33.19 -25.91 -38.47
N MET A 3 33.20 -24.65 -38.03
CA MET A 3 32.47 -24.13 -36.86
C MET A 3 30.93 -24.19 -37.02
N SER A 4 30.45 -24.65 -38.19
CA SER A 4 29.04 -24.94 -38.46
C SER A 4 28.48 -26.16 -37.70
N PHE A 5 29.30 -27.03 -37.10
CA PHE A 5 28.81 -28.27 -36.47
C PHE A 5 28.41 -28.11 -35.00
N PHE A 6 29.06 -27.21 -34.24
CA PHE A 6 28.72 -26.95 -32.84
C PHE A 6 27.41 -26.14 -32.68
N ALA A 7 27.06 -25.32 -33.67
CA ALA A 7 25.82 -24.55 -33.66
C ALA A 7 24.56 -25.38 -33.95
N ARG A 8 24.68 -26.58 -34.55
CA ARG A 8 23.51 -27.44 -34.87
C ARG A 8 23.15 -28.46 -33.79
N VAL A 9 24.07 -28.78 -32.88
CA VAL A 9 23.80 -29.70 -31.75
C VAL A 9 23.14 -28.96 -30.56
N ILE A 10 23.39 -27.66 -30.40
CA ILE A 10 22.73 -26.83 -29.38
C ILE A 10 21.32 -26.40 -29.82
N PHE A 11 21.08 -26.25 -31.13
CA PHE A 11 19.77 -25.84 -31.67
C PHE A 11 18.73 -26.98 -31.71
N LEU A 12 19.15 -28.24 -31.68
CA LEU A 12 18.24 -29.40 -31.55
C LEU A 12 17.97 -29.82 -30.09
N ALA A 13 18.78 -29.38 -29.14
CA ALA A 13 18.50 -29.52 -27.69
C ALA A 13 17.53 -28.45 -27.15
N LEU A 14 17.41 -27.30 -27.85
CA LEU A 14 16.47 -26.22 -27.51
C LEU A 14 15.10 -26.31 -28.19
N CYS A 15 14.91 -27.26 -29.12
CA CYS A 15 13.63 -27.49 -29.81
C CYS A 15 12.94 -28.82 -29.42
N LEU A 16 13.43 -29.52 -28.39
CA LEU A 16 12.80 -30.72 -27.83
C LEU A 16 12.23 -30.52 -26.41
N TYR A 17 12.14 -29.29 -25.93
CA TYR A 17 11.40 -28.94 -24.71
C TYR A 17 9.99 -28.35 -24.97
N SER A 18 9.54 -28.34 -26.23
CA SER A 18 8.22 -27.83 -26.64
C SER A 18 7.23 -28.94 -27.03
N ALA A 19 7.30 -30.10 -26.37
CA ALA A 19 6.29 -31.15 -26.50
C ALA A 19 6.27 -32.13 -25.30
N VAL A 20 6.06 -31.64 -24.08
CA VAL A 20 5.54 -32.46 -22.98
C VAL A 20 4.51 -31.65 -22.20
N GLY A 21 3.25 -32.09 -22.28
CA GLY A 21 2.19 -31.76 -21.33
C GLY A 21 1.44 -30.45 -21.55
N ARG A 22 0.28 -30.52 -22.22
CA ARG A 22 -0.91 -29.86 -21.66
C ARG A 22 -1.20 -30.53 -20.31
N ALA A 23 -0.50 -30.09 -19.26
CA ALA A 23 -1.03 -30.20 -17.92
C ALA A 23 -2.20 -29.23 -17.87
N ALA A 24 -3.41 -29.78 -17.79
CA ALA A 24 -4.60 -28.99 -17.54
C ALA A 24 -4.45 -28.31 -16.17
N ASP A 25 -4.25 -27.00 -16.14
CA ASP A 25 -4.82 -26.09 -15.12
C ASP A 25 -4.73 -26.55 -13.64
N VAL A 26 -3.57 -27.05 -13.19
CA VAL A 26 -3.36 -27.45 -11.77
C VAL A 26 -2.80 -26.29 -10.91
N ASP A 27 -2.44 -25.15 -11.50
CA ASP A 27 -1.60 -24.14 -10.84
C ASP A 27 -2.30 -22.91 -10.24
N ASN A 28 -3.60 -22.96 -9.87
CA ASN A 28 -4.17 -21.84 -9.10
C ASN A 28 -5.43 -22.14 -8.26
N VAL A 29 -5.44 -23.26 -7.51
CA VAL A 29 -6.48 -23.44 -6.47
C VAL A 29 -6.16 -22.53 -5.29
N GLY A 30 -6.74 -21.34 -5.29
CA GLY A 30 -6.65 -20.39 -4.18
C GLY A 30 -7.58 -20.74 -3.02
N PHE A 31 -7.26 -20.20 -1.84
CA PHE A 31 -8.06 -20.36 -0.62
C PHE A 31 -8.34 -19.02 0.06
N LEU A 32 -9.42 -18.96 0.84
CA LEU A 32 -9.78 -17.80 1.65
C LEU A 32 -9.44 -18.05 3.12
N ILE A 33 -9.19 -16.99 3.87
CA ILE A 33 -9.10 -17.06 5.32
C ILE A 33 -10.09 -16.05 5.90
N LEU A 34 -10.95 -16.52 6.80
CA LEU A 34 -11.98 -15.73 7.47
C LEU A 34 -11.59 -15.52 8.93
N ASN A 35 -11.56 -14.27 9.36
CA ASN A 35 -11.16 -13.90 10.71
C ASN A 35 -12.35 -13.39 11.53
N TYR A 36 -12.53 -14.03 12.68
CA TYR A 36 -13.46 -13.66 13.74
C TYR A 36 -12.68 -13.26 15.00
N HIS A 37 -13.33 -12.54 15.92
CA HIS A 37 -12.79 -12.22 17.24
C HIS A 37 -13.79 -12.71 18.30
N ASP A 38 -14.58 -11.81 18.89
CA ASP A 38 -15.55 -12.15 19.93
C ASP A 38 -16.87 -12.66 19.33
N ILE A 39 -17.49 -13.62 20.01
CA ILE A 39 -18.76 -14.23 19.62
C ILE A 39 -19.78 -13.97 20.72
N LEU A 40 -20.75 -13.11 20.45
CA LEU A 40 -21.75 -12.67 21.44
C LEU A 40 -23.09 -13.40 21.26
N GLU A 41 -23.80 -13.60 22.36
CA GLU A 41 -25.24 -13.88 22.32
C GLU A 41 -26.00 -12.56 22.05
N GLU A 42 -27.25 -12.64 21.59
CA GLU A 42 -28.03 -11.45 21.21
C GLU A 42 -28.25 -10.52 22.42
N GLU A 43 -28.42 -11.08 23.61
CA GLU A 43 -28.66 -10.34 24.84
C GLU A 43 -27.42 -9.56 25.32
N GLU A 44 -26.24 -9.91 24.84
CA GLU A 44 -24.96 -9.27 25.20
C GLU A 44 -24.60 -8.11 24.28
N ARG A 45 -25.38 -7.89 23.22
CA ARG A 45 -25.17 -6.80 22.27
C ARG A 45 -25.68 -5.48 22.83
N VAL A 46 -24.87 -4.87 23.69
CA VAL A 46 -25.17 -3.56 24.27
C VAL A 46 -24.54 -2.45 23.41
N PRO A 47 -25.31 -1.45 22.93
CA PRO A 47 -24.75 -0.31 22.22
C PRO A 47 -23.80 0.53 23.10
N PRO A 48 -22.69 1.09 22.54
CA PRO A 48 -22.23 0.91 21.16
C PRO A 48 -21.70 -0.51 20.91
N PHE A 49 -22.09 -1.11 19.78
CA PHE A 49 -21.67 -2.48 19.47
C PHE A 49 -20.16 -2.55 19.29
N ASP A 50 -19.57 -3.62 19.83
CA ASP A 50 -18.22 -3.99 19.45
C ASP A 50 -18.19 -4.38 17.97
N ARG A 51 -17.49 -3.60 17.16
CA ARG A 51 -17.43 -3.76 15.71
C ARG A 51 -16.68 -5.03 15.29
N ILE A 52 -15.92 -5.66 16.18
CA ILE A 52 -15.22 -6.92 15.86
C ILE A 52 -15.93 -8.14 16.43
N ALA A 53 -17.08 -7.96 17.08
CA ALA A 53 -17.92 -9.05 17.56
C ALA A 53 -18.92 -9.52 16.49
N VAL A 54 -19.20 -10.83 16.50
CA VAL A 54 -20.22 -11.46 15.65
C VAL A 54 -21.24 -12.18 16.52
N ASN A 55 -22.52 -12.03 16.20
CA ASN A 55 -23.57 -12.78 16.88
C ASN A 55 -23.41 -14.28 16.58
N LYS A 56 -23.54 -15.13 17.61
CA LYS A 56 -23.45 -16.60 17.47
C LYS A 56 -24.39 -17.19 16.42
N THR A 57 -25.61 -16.66 16.30
CA THR A 57 -26.58 -17.06 15.29
C THR A 57 -26.08 -16.72 13.89
N HIS A 58 -25.52 -15.53 13.68
CA HIS A 58 -24.90 -15.17 12.41
C HIS A 58 -23.66 -16.01 12.10
N LEU A 59 -22.82 -16.33 13.10
CA LEU A 59 -21.71 -17.27 12.93
C LEU A 59 -22.21 -18.65 12.45
N GLU A 60 -23.29 -19.15 13.04
CA GLU A 60 -23.91 -20.41 12.59
C GLU A 60 -24.46 -20.30 11.17
N ASP A 61 -25.10 -19.18 10.81
CA ASP A 61 -25.56 -18.91 9.45
C ASP A 61 -24.39 -18.85 8.44
N HIS A 62 -23.25 -18.27 8.82
CA HIS A 62 -22.03 -18.28 8.02
C HIS A 62 -21.56 -19.70 7.73
N PHE A 63 -21.49 -20.55 8.77
CA PHE A 63 -21.07 -21.95 8.62
C PHE A 63 -22.02 -22.76 7.75
N ALA A 64 -23.33 -22.57 7.94
CA ALA A 64 -24.37 -23.18 7.13
C ALA A 64 -24.29 -22.72 5.68
N TRP A 65 -24.04 -21.42 5.44
CA TRP A 65 -23.88 -20.87 4.10
C TRP A 65 -22.65 -21.44 3.39
N LEU A 66 -21.49 -21.52 4.08
CA LEU A 66 -20.28 -22.13 3.52
C LEU A 66 -20.56 -23.57 3.06
N LYS A 67 -21.22 -24.36 3.93
CA LYS A 67 -21.61 -25.75 3.62
C LYS A 67 -22.52 -25.82 2.40
N LYS A 68 -23.57 -24.99 2.37
CA LYS A 68 -24.59 -24.97 1.32
C LYS A 68 -24.01 -24.54 -0.04
N ASN A 69 -22.95 -23.72 -0.04
CA ASN A 69 -22.34 -23.17 -1.26
C ASN A 69 -21.04 -23.89 -1.68
N ASN A 70 -20.80 -25.10 -1.14
CA ASN A 70 -19.66 -25.97 -1.43
C ASN A 70 -18.31 -25.31 -1.16
N TYR A 71 -18.20 -24.54 -0.08
CA TYR A 71 -16.90 -24.15 0.47
C TYR A 71 -16.39 -25.26 1.38
N HIS A 72 -15.10 -25.53 1.30
CA HIS A 72 -14.45 -26.62 2.02
C HIS A 72 -13.58 -26.03 3.12
N VAL A 73 -14.01 -26.18 4.37
CA VAL A 73 -13.23 -25.73 5.51
C VAL A 73 -12.05 -26.68 5.74
N ILE A 74 -10.83 -26.16 5.66
CA ILE A 74 -9.58 -26.92 5.75
C ILE A 74 -8.76 -26.50 6.98
N SER A 75 -7.91 -27.41 7.45
CA SER A 75 -6.98 -27.16 8.56
C SER A 75 -5.66 -26.55 8.08
N ILE A 76 -4.86 -26.08 9.03
CA ILE A 76 -3.46 -25.70 8.76
C ILE A 76 -2.64 -26.90 8.30
N GLN A 77 -2.94 -28.11 8.78
CA GLN A 77 -2.25 -29.31 8.31
C GLN A 77 -2.56 -29.59 6.84
N ASP A 78 -3.82 -29.45 6.40
CA ASP A 78 -4.17 -29.61 4.98
C ASP A 78 -3.40 -28.61 4.09
N LEU A 79 -3.19 -27.38 4.59
CA LEU A 79 -2.37 -26.38 3.90
C LEU A 79 -0.91 -26.83 3.79
N VAL A 80 -0.31 -27.32 4.88
CA VAL A 80 1.07 -27.82 4.91
C VAL A 80 1.25 -29.03 3.99
N ASP A 81 0.32 -29.99 4.05
CA ASP A 81 0.33 -31.19 3.20
C ASP A 81 0.27 -30.78 1.71
N ALA A 82 -0.51 -29.75 1.38
CA ALA A 82 -0.57 -29.21 0.02
C ALA A 82 0.72 -28.53 -0.42
N GLN A 83 1.41 -27.81 0.47
CA GLN A 83 2.72 -27.25 0.16
C GLN A 83 3.77 -28.32 -0.14
N HIS A 84 3.70 -29.47 0.52
CA HIS A 84 4.60 -30.59 0.27
C HIS A 84 4.16 -31.49 -0.89
N GLY A 85 3.04 -31.16 -1.55
CA GLY A 85 2.51 -31.96 -2.66
C GLY A 85 1.89 -33.30 -2.22
N GLU A 86 1.64 -33.48 -0.93
CA GLU A 86 1.06 -34.70 -0.36
C GLU A 86 -0.45 -34.77 -0.61
N LYS A 87 -1.13 -33.62 -0.65
CA LYS A 87 -2.58 -33.52 -0.88
C LYS A 87 -2.96 -32.20 -1.55
N ALA A 88 -3.70 -32.25 -2.66
CA ALA A 88 -4.20 -31.02 -3.28
C ALA A 88 -5.26 -30.33 -2.42
N LEU A 89 -5.28 -28.99 -2.42
CA LEU A 89 -6.35 -28.23 -1.80
C LEU A 89 -7.67 -28.46 -2.55
N PRO A 90 -8.81 -28.59 -1.85
CA PRO A 90 -10.11 -28.62 -2.50
C PRO A 90 -10.43 -27.26 -3.15
N SER A 91 -11.24 -27.28 -4.21
CA SER A 91 -11.82 -26.03 -4.75
C SER A 91 -12.58 -25.29 -3.66
N LYS A 92 -12.58 -23.95 -3.67
CA LYS A 92 -13.27 -23.12 -2.64
C LYS A 92 -12.82 -23.47 -1.21
N ALA A 93 -11.53 -23.73 -1.02
CA ALA A 93 -10.93 -23.92 0.29
C ALA A 93 -11.06 -22.66 1.16
N VAL A 94 -11.37 -22.85 2.45
CA VAL A 94 -11.50 -21.77 3.44
C VAL A 94 -10.85 -22.21 4.74
N ILE A 95 -10.06 -21.32 5.36
CA ILE A 95 -9.56 -21.47 6.73
C ILE A 95 -10.37 -20.53 7.62
N LEU A 96 -10.83 -21.02 8.77
CA LEU A 96 -11.49 -20.20 9.80
C LEU A 96 -10.47 -19.86 10.88
N THR A 97 -10.32 -18.57 11.20
CA THR A 97 -9.44 -18.10 12.27
C THR A 97 -10.22 -17.30 13.29
N PHE A 98 -9.81 -17.44 14.55
CA PHE A 98 -10.33 -16.71 15.69
C PHE A 98 -9.15 -16.13 16.45
N ASP A 99 -9.19 -14.83 16.75
CA ASP A 99 -8.08 -14.14 17.40
C ASP A 99 -8.32 -13.94 18.90
N ASP A 100 -7.31 -13.39 19.59
CA ASP A 100 -7.33 -12.89 20.97
C ASP A 100 -7.46 -13.90 22.11
N GLY A 101 -8.02 -15.10 21.86
CA GLY A 101 -8.19 -16.10 22.90
C GLY A 101 -9.33 -15.81 23.87
N TYR A 102 -10.39 -15.15 23.40
CA TYR A 102 -11.59 -14.89 24.18
C TYR A 102 -12.31 -16.17 24.62
N LEU A 103 -12.91 -16.13 25.81
CA LEU A 103 -13.67 -17.25 26.39
C LEU A 103 -14.86 -17.67 25.52
N SER A 104 -15.44 -16.73 24.77
CA SER A 104 -16.53 -16.97 23.81
C SER A 104 -16.15 -17.98 22.73
N PHE A 105 -14.87 -18.06 22.33
CA PHE A 105 -14.41 -19.11 21.43
C PHE A 105 -14.68 -20.50 22.02
N TYR A 106 -14.27 -20.72 23.27
CA TYR A 106 -14.43 -22.00 23.97
C TYR A 106 -15.90 -22.35 24.21
N THR A 107 -16.70 -21.37 24.65
CA THR A 107 -18.09 -21.61 25.07
C THR A 107 -19.09 -21.60 23.91
N ARG A 108 -18.79 -20.92 22.80
CA ARG A 108 -19.75 -20.67 21.69
C ARG A 108 -19.24 -21.12 20.33
N ALA A 109 -18.01 -20.78 19.94
CA ALA A 109 -17.48 -21.16 18.62
C ALA A 109 -17.11 -22.66 18.55
N LEU A 110 -16.40 -23.20 19.56
CA LEU A 110 -15.96 -24.60 19.58
C LEU A 110 -17.12 -25.61 19.49
N PRO A 111 -18.27 -25.44 20.19
CA PRO A 111 -19.44 -26.29 19.98
C PRO A 111 -19.96 -26.28 18.53
N LEU A 112 -19.97 -25.13 17.87
CA LEU A 112 -20.36 -25.02 16.45
C LEU A 112 -19.33 -25.72 15.55
N LEU A 113 -18.04 -25.51 15.77
CA LEU A 113 -16.97 -26.21 15.02
C LEU A 113 -17.12 -27.73 15.14
N LYS A 114 -17.42 -28.25 16.34
CA LYS A 114 -17.72 -29.68 16.57
C LYS A 114 -18.97 -30.14 15.83
N LYS A 115 -20.07 -29.35 15.86
CA LYS A 115 -21.33 -29.65 15.15
C LYS A 115 -21.11 -29.77 13.64
N TYR A 116 -20.33 -28.86 13.05
CA TYR A 116 -20.07 -28.83 11.62
C TYR A 116 -18.87 -29.68 11.18
N LYS A 117 -18.06 -30.16 12.12
CA LYS A 117 -16.75 -30.79 11.90
C LYS A 117 -15.80 -29.89 11.10
N TYR A 118 -15.82 -28.61 11.42
CA TYR A 118 -14.97 -27.62 10.79
C TYR A 118 -13.67 -27.47 11.58
N PRO A 119 -12.50 -27.64 10.94
CA PRO A 119 -11.25 -27.24 11.56
C PRO A 119 -11.17 -25.72 11.67
N ALA A 120 -10.36 -25.24 12.61
CA ALA A 120 -10.11 -23.81 12.79
C ALA A 120 -8.69 -23.55 13.33
N THR A 121 -8.30 -22.29 13.30
CA THR A 121 -7.09 -21.78 13.96
C THR A 121 -7.49 -20.78 15.03
N LEU A 122 -6.95 -20.93 16.24
CA LEU A 122 -7.15 -19.99 17.35
C LEU A 122 -5.82 -19.32 17.67
N ALA A 123 -5.71 -18.01 17.46
CA ALA A 123 -4.55 -17.22 17.84
C ALA A 123 -4.71 -16.69 19.27
N VAL A 124 -3.70 -16.89 20.12
CA VAL A 124 -3.73 -16.47 21.53
C VAL A 124 -2.56 -15.54 21.85
N VAL A 125 -2.84 -14.49 22.63
CA VAL A 125 -1.82 -13.54 23.11
C VAL A 125 -1.14 -14.13 24.35
N GLY A 126 0.18 -14.30 24.29
CA GLY A 126 0.94 -14.99 25.35
C GLY A 126 0.80 -14.34 26.73
N SER A 127 0.95 -13.02 26.81
CA SER A 127 0.88 -12.27 28.08
C SER A 127 -0.51 -12.34 28.73
N TRP A 128 -1.57 -12.46 27.92
CA TRP A 128 -2.94 -12.51 28.40
C TRP A 128 -3.27 -13.84 29.08
N LEU A 129 -2.64 -14.95 28.65
CA LEU A 129 -2.78 -16.26 29.29
C LEU A 129 -2.20 -16.30 30.71
N ASP A 130 -1.25 -15.42 31.03
CA ASP A 130 -0.52 -15.42 32.30
C ASP A 130 -1.08 -14.42 33.31
N GLN A 131 -1.68 -13.33 32.84
CA GLN A 131 -1.90 -12.14 33.66
C GLN A 131 -3.36 -11.69 33.74
N LYS A 132 -4.23 -12.18 32.85
CA LYS A 132 -5.55 -11.59 32.65
C LYS A 132 -6.67 -12.62 32.71
N ALA A 133 -7.68 -12.37 33.54
CA ALA A 133 -8.98 -13.05 33.42
C ALA A 133 -9.84 -12.43 32.30
N SER A 134 -9.56 -11.18 31.94
CA SER A 134 -10.23 -10.44 30.87
C SER A 134 -9.31 -9.35 30.29
N HIS A 135 -9.57 -8.95 29.04
CA HIS A 135 -8.94 -7.79 28.40
C HIS A 135 -10.04 -6.86 27.89
N ASN A 136 -9.97 -5.56 28.25
CA ASN A 136 -11.01 -4.57 27.94
C ASN A 136 -12.43 -5.04 28.33
N ASN A 137 -12.55 -5.69 29.49
CA ASN A 137 -13.78 -6.32 30.01
C ASN A 137 -14.28 -7.56 29.23
N ILE A 138 -13.57 -8.02 28.20
CA ILE A 138 -13.89 -9.25 27.47
C ILE A 138 -13.22 -10.43 28.17
N PRO A 139 -13.95 -11.46 28.64
CA PRO A 139 -13.38 -12.61 29.32
C PRO A 139 -12.45 -13.43 28.41
N LEU A 140 -11.34 -13.92 28.98
CA LEU A 140 -10.32 -14.70 28.27
C LEU A 140 -10.36 -16.17 28.67
N MET A 141 -9.90 -17.04 27.78
CA MET A 141 -9.67 -18.45 28.12
C MET A 141 -8.48 -18.59 29.07
N SER A 142 -8.60 -19.51 30.02
CA SER A 142 -7.46 -20.00 30.80
C SER A 142 -6.57 -20.91 29.95
N ALA A 143 -5.29 -21.06 30.34
CA ALA A 143 -4.38 -22.02 29.72
C ALA A 143 -4.90 -23.47 29.72
N ALA A 144 -5.72 -23.85 30.72
CA ALA A 144 -6.36 -25.15 30.78
C ALA A 144 -7.42 -25.31 29.66
N GLN A 145 -8.25 -24.30 29.45
CA GLN A 145 -9.23 -24.29 28.36
C GLN A 145 -8.55 -24.30 26.98
N VAL A 146 -7.44 -23.57 26.81
CA VAL A 146 -6.67 -23.62 25.55
C VAL A 146 -6.11 -25.03 25.29
N ARG A 147 -5.63 -25.75 26.31
CA ARG A 147 -5.25 -27.17 26.17
C ARG A 147 -6.43 -28.04 25.74
N GLU A 148 -7.61 -27.83 26.32
CA GLU A 148 -8.81 -28.58 25.94
C GLU A 148 -9.27 -28.28 24.50
N VAL A 149 -9.13 -27.03 24.06
CA VAL A 149 -9.35 -26.64 22.66
C VAL A 149 -8.44 -27.44 21.74
N MET A 150 -7.13 -27.47 22.02
CA MET A 150 -6.17 -28.24 21.22
C MET A 150 -6.47 -29.74 21.26
N ALA A 151 -6.80 -30.28 22.44
CA ALA A 151 -7.13 -31.70 22.63
C ALA A 151 -8.40 -32.15 21.90
N SER A 152 -9.23 -31.21 21.39
CA SER A 152 -10.37 -31.54 20.54
C SER A 152 -9.97 -32.15 19.19
N GLY A 153 -8.73 -31.95 18.74
CA GLY A 153 -8.24 -32.38 17.44
C GLY A 153 -8.78 -31.57 16.24
N LEU A 154 -9.60 -30.53 16.48
CA LEU A 154 -10.17 -29.68 15.44
C LEU A 154 -9.43 -28.33 15.28
N VAL A 155 -8.70 -27.89 16.31
CA VAL A 155 -8.21 -26.51 16.39
C VAL A 155 -6.68 -26.47 16.49
N GLU A 156 -6.05 -25.79 15.54
CA GLU A 156 -4.64 -25.40 15.62
C GLU A 156 -4.52 -24.18 16.53
N ILE A 157 -3.60 -24.21 17.50
CA ILE A 157 -3.27 -23.03 18.32
C ILE A 157 -2.14 -22.26 17.66
N ALA A 158 -2.39 -21.00 17.32
CA ALA A 158 -1.43 -20.05 16.77
C ALA A 158 -0.94 -19.05 17.82
N SER A 159 0.23 -18.49 17.60
CA SER A 159 0.71 -17.33 18.37
C SER A 159 0.04 -16.05 17.88
N HIS A 160 -0.38 -15.20 18.81
CA HIS A 160 -0.72 -13.80 18.55
C HIS A 160 0.30 -12.85 19.21
N SER A 161 1.59 -13.22 19.11
CA SER A 161 2.73 -12.68 19.87
C SER A 161 2.69 -12.99 21.38
N TYR A 162 3.73 -12.59 22.11
CA TYR A 162 3.69 -12.63 23.57
C TYR A 162 3.05 -11.35 24.11
N ASP A 163 3.65 -10.19 23.83
CA ASP A 163 3.13 -8.89 24.27
C ASP A 163 3.32 -7.79 23.21
N LEU A 164 3.00 -8.07 21.94
CA LEU A 164 3.01 -7.05 20.86
C LEU A 164 1.60 -6.56 20.49
N HIS A 165 0.56 -7.00 21.20
CA HIS A 165 -0.82 -6.60 20.97
C HIS A 165 -1.17 -5.29 21.70
N HIS A 166 -0.40 -4.24 21.43
CA HIS A 166 -0.63 -2.90 21.96
C HIS A 166 0.01 -1.81 21.08
N GLY A 167 -0.34 -0.57 21.37
CA GLY A 167 0.33 0.60 20.80
C GLY A 167 1.64 0.92 21.52
N VAL A 168 2.62 1.44 20.79
CA VAL A 168 3.86 2.01 21.32
C VAL A 168 4.03 3.44 20.85
N VAL A 169 4.61 4.29 21.68
CA VAL A 169 4.95 5.66 21.29
C VAL A 169 5.93 5.61 20.12
N ALA A 170 5.51 6.10 18.96
CA ALA A 170 6.21 5.95 17.68
C ALA A 170 6.69 7.27 17.07
N ASN A 171 6.52 8.39 17.78
CA ASN A 171 7.00 9.71 17.38
C ASN A 171 7.08 10.68 18.57
N PRO A 172 7.74 11.86 18.40
CA PRO A 172 7.86 12.87 19.46
C PRO A 172 6.53 13.37 20.03
N GLN A 173 5.46 13.35 19.22
CA GLN A 173 4.14 13.83 19.60
C GLN A 173 3.34 12.81 20.42
N GLY A 174 3.88 11.60 20.65
CA GLY A 174 3.24 10.60 21.51
C GLY A 174 2.20 9.72 20.80
N SER A 175 2.27 9.57 19.48
CA SER A 175 1.33 8.69 18.77
C SER A 175 1.58 7.23 19.11
N GLU A 176 0.53 6.51 19.49
CA GLU A 176 0.58 5.08 19.78
C GLU A 176 0.26 4.25 18.53
N GLU A 177 1.28 3.59 17.98
CA GLU A 177 1.20 2.75 16.78
C GLU A 177 1.57 1.30 17.05
N SER A 178 1.37 0.40 16.09
CA SER A 178 1.62 -1.04 16.28
C SER A 178 3.04 -1.32 16.80
N ALA A 179 3.12 -2.02 17.95
CA ALA A 179 4.39 -2.50 18.49
C ALA A 179 5.16 -3.40 17.52
N VAL A 180 4.46 -4.05 16.58
CA VAL A 180 5.08 -4.92 15.59
C VAL A 180 5.85 -4.11 14.55
N THR A 181 5.28 -3.03 14.03
CA THR A 181 5.78 -2.37 12.81
C THR A 181 6.40 -0.99 13.03
N SER A 182 6.28 -0.43 14.24
CA SER A 182 6.84 0.88 14.57
C SER A 182 8.07 0.78 15.48
N ARG A 183 9.03 1.69 15.25
CA ARG A 183 10.16 1.94 16.14
C ARG A 183 9.66 2.70 17.36
N LEU A 184 10.16 2.36 18.54
CA LEU A 184 9.87 3.13 19.75
C LEU A 184 10.49 4.53 19.64
N TYR A 185 9.83 5.54 20.19
CA TYR A 185 10.43 6.85 20.42
C TYR A 185 10.59 7.07 21.93
N SER A 186 11.80 7.45 22.36
CA SER A 186 12.08 7.82 23.74
C SER A 186 12.06 9.34 23.89
N SER A 187 11.13 9.87 24.68
CA SER A 187 11.12 11.29 25.05
C SER A 187 12.24 11.66 26.03
N GLU A 188 12.78 10.70 26.78
CA GLU A 188 13.92 10.93 27.70
C GLU A 188 15.22 11.19 26.93
N TYR A 189 15.41 10.50 25.81
CA TYR A 189 16.63 10.57 25.00
C TYR A 189 16.45 11.31 23.68
N GLU A 190 15.22 11.74 23.37
CA GLU A 190 14.82 12.37 22.11
C GLU A 190 15.28 11.57 20.88
N GLU A 191 15.21 10.24 20.96
CA GLU A 191 15.72 9.35 19.92
C GLU A 191 14.75 8.21 19.60
N TYR A 192 14.82 7.76 18.34
CA TYR A 192 14.16 6.55 17.87
C TYR A 192 14.95 5.29 18.21
N GLU A 193 14.22 4.19 18.42
CA GLU A 193 14.77 2.85 18.55
C GLU A 193 15.66 2.50 17.36
N LYS A 194 16.86 2.00 17.66
CA LYS A 194 17.84 1.61 16.65
C LYS A 194 17.42 0.31 15.96
N ASP A 195 17.85 0.15 14.71
CA ASP A 195 17.50 -1.01 13.89
C ASP A 195 17.84 -2.36 14.55
N GLU A 196 18.96 -2.43 15.27
CA GLU A 196 19.39 -3.64 16.00
C GLU A 196 18.49 -3.94 17.20
N ASP A 197 18.12 -2.91 17.96
CA ASP A 197 17.25 -3.04 19.13
C ASP A 197 15.83 -3.43 18.73
N TYR A 198 15.31 -2.83 17.65
CA TYR A 198 14.03 -3.19 17.04
C TYR A 198 13.98 -4.67 16.64
N ARG A 199 15.01 -5.15 15.91
CA ARG A 199 15.13 -6.55 15.51
C ARG A 199 15.17 -7.49 16.72
N LYS A 200 15.94 -7.12 17.73
CA LYS A 200 16.09 -7.89 18.96
C LYS A 200 14.78 -7.96 19.74
N ARG A 201 14.07 -6.84 19.89
CA ARG A 201 12.76 -6.77 20.57
C ARG A 201 11.75 -7.69 19.92
N LEU A 202 11.61 -7.64 18.59
CA LEU A 202 10.68 -8.51 17.87
C LEU A 202 11.02 -9.99 18.04
N PHE A 203 12.29 -10.38 17.85
CA PHE A 203 12.69 -11.77 18.02
C PHE A 203 12.45 -12.27 19.45
N GLN A 204 12.79 -11.46 20.46
CA GLN A 204 12.59 -11.82 21.86
C GLN A 204 11.11 -12.06 22.20
N GLU A 205 10.23 -11.17 21.75
CA GLU A 205 8.78 -11.30 22.00
C GLU A 205 8.17 -12.52 21.30
N LEU A 206 8.54 -12.78 20.04
CA LEU A 206 8.04 -13.94 19.30
C LEU A 206 8.60 -15.26 19.84
N ASN A 207 9.88 -15.30 20.19
CA ASN A 207 10.50 -16.48 20.79
C ASN A 207 9.87 -16.79 22.17
N LYS A 208 9.63 -15.75 22.99
CA LYS A 208 8.96 -15.90 24.28
C LYS A 208 7.55 -16.46 24.13
N SER A 209 6.81 -16.03 23.10
CA SER A 209 5.48 -16.60 22.78
C SER A 209 5.59 -18.10 22.43
N SER A 210 6.57 -18.46 21.59
CA SER A 210 6.84 -19.85 21.19
C SER A 210 7.18 -20.75 22.39
N GLU A 211 8.07 -20.28 23.29
CA GLU A 211 8.39 -20.98 24.53
C GLU A 211 7.17 -21.14 25.45
N ARG A 212 6.37 -20.08 25.58
CA ARG A 212 5.20 -20.10 26.46
C ARG A 212 4.17 -21.11 25.96
N LEU A 213 3.90 -21.11 24.65
CA LEU A 213 2.97 -22.07 24.05
C LEU A 213 3.51 -23.50 24.10
N LEU A 214 4.82 -23.72 23.99
CA LEU A 214 5.42 -25.02 24.28
C LEU A 214 5.12 -25.50 25.70
N GLN A 215 5.23 -24.63 26.71
CA GLN A 215 4.92 -24.98 28.10
C GLN A 215 3.43 -25.28 28.31
N VAL A 216 2.54 -24.55 27.64
CA VAL A 216 1.08 -24.73 27.77
C VAL A 216 0.61 -25.98 27.03
N LEU A 217 1.13 -26.23 25.83
CA LEU A 217 0.58 -27.20 24.88
C LEU A 217 1.44 -28.48 24.75
N GLY A 218 2.71 -28.44 25.16
CA GLY A 218 3.68 -29.50 24.88
C GLY A 218 4.25 -29.48 23.46
N GLN A 219 3.84 -28.50 22.63
CA GLN A 219 4.36 -28.30 21.28
C GLN A 219 4.47 -26.80 20.95
N ARG A 220 5.46 -26.45 20.12
CA ARG A 220 5.63 -25.06 19.65
C ARG A 220 4.60 -24.71 18.58
N PRO A 221 4.14 -23.45 18.53
CA PRO A 221 3.33 -22.98 17.43
C PRO A 221 4.16 -22.92 16.14
N ARG A 222 3.50 -23.18 15.01
CA ARG A 222 4.06 -22.97 13.67
C ARG A 222 3.39 -21.84 12.89
N VAL A 223 2.35 -21.25 13.47
CA VAL A 223 1.56 -20.15 12.90
C VAL A 223 1.70 -18.91 13.78
N MET A 224 2.00 -17.78 13.15
CA MET A 224 1.97 -16.43 13.75
C MET A 224 0.84 -15.62 13.11
N VAL A 225 -0.07 -15.12 13.92
CA VAL A 225 -1.12 -14.19 13.49
C VAL A 225 -0.74 -12.80 13.99
N TRP A 226 -0.70 -11.82 13.11
CA TRP A 226 -0.19 -10.48 13.43
C TRP A 226 -1.25 -9.62 14.15
N PRO A 227 -0.95 -9.05 15.34
CA PRO A 227 -1.79 -8.03 15.96
C PRO A 227 -2.14 -6.90 14.99
N TYR A 228 -3.41 -6.50 14.98
CA TYR A 228 -3.94 -5.50 14.03
C TYR A 228 -3.77 -5.85 12.55
N GLY A 229 -3.30 -7.07 12.23
CA GLY A 229 -2.88 -7.48 10.89
C GLY A 229 -1.57 -6.87 10.42
N GLU A 230 -0.85 -6.14 11.26
CA GLU A 230 0.32 -5.34 10.87
C GLU A 230 1.62 -6.17 10.97
N TYR A 231 2.40 -6.22 9.89
CA TYR A 231 3.72 -6.86 9.87
C TYR A 231 4.67 -6.17 8.90
N ASN A 232 5.95 -6.51 9.01
CA ASN A 232 6.97 -6.17 8.04
C ASN A 232 7.98 -7.31 7.86
N THR A 233 8.92 -7.15 6.94
CA THR A 233 9.88 -8.22 6.61
C THR A 233 10.70 -8.64 7.82
N ILE A 234 11.07 -7.71 8.70
CA ILE A 234 11.82 -7.99 9.93
C ILE A 234 11.00 -8.86 10.89
N ALA A 235 9.72 -8.56 11.05
CA ALA A 235 8.82 -9.37 11.86
C ALA A 235 8.63 -10.78 11.27
N LEU A 236 8.49 -10.89 9.94
CA LEU A 236 8.42 -12.19 9.25
C LEU A 236 9.70 -13.04 9.48
N GLU A 237 10.88 -12.42 9.39
CA GLU A 237 12.17 -13.06 9.70
C GLU A 237 12.21 -13.56 11.14
N ALA A 238 11.83 -12.71 12.09
CA ALA A 238 11.79 -13.04 13.51
C ALA A 238 10.81 -14.18 13.83
N ALA A 239 9.62 -14.19 13.22
CA ALA A 239 8.64 -15.27 13.36
C ALA A 239 9.19 -16.60 12.83
N LYS A 240 9.83 -16.58 11.66
CA LYS A 240 10.48 -17.77 11.09
C LYS A 240 11.57 -18.31 12.00
N MET A 241 12.42 -17.43 12.56
CA MET A 241 13.46 -17.83 13.53
C MET A 241 12.87 -18.44 14.81
N ALA A 242 11.70 -18.00 15.25
CA ALA A 242 10.97 -18.54 16.39
C ALA A 242 10.15 -19.82 16.07
N GLY A 243 10.27 -20.37 14.85
CA GLY A 243 9.60 -21.59 14.39
C GLY A 243 8.21 -21.38 13.80
N MET A 244 7.78 -20.14 13.59
CA MET A 244 6.45 -19.77 13.10
C MET A 244 6.52 -19.27 11.65
N SER A 245 6.74 -20.17 10.70
CA SER A 245 6.94 -19.83 9.29
C SER A 245 5.66 -19.54 8.51
N LEU A 246 4.50 -19.94 9.03
CA LEU A 246 3.19 -19.60 8.47
C LEU A 246 2.71 -18.34 9.17
N THR A 247 2.40 -17.27 8.42
CA THR A 247 1.93 -16.04 9.05
C THR A 247 0.69 -15.46 8.38
N MET A 248 -0.09 -14.69 9.13
CA MET A 248 -1.37 -14.14 8.69
C MET A 248 -1.55 -12.68 9.11
N GLY A 249 -1.78 -11.80 8.15
CA GLY A 249 -2.16 -10.39 8.36
C GLY A 249 -3.67 -10.17 8.30
N LEU A 250 -4.09 -8.92 8.04
CA LEU A 250 -5.49 -8.55 7.78
C LEU A 250 -5.58 -7.76 6.47
N ASP A 251 -5.77 -8.48 5.38
CA ASP A 251 -6.03 -7.92 4.05
C ASP A 251 -7.07 -8.80 3.36
N ASP A 252 -7.93 -8.19 2.55
CA ASP A 252 -8.93 -8.93 1.80
C ASP A 252 -8.28 -9.53 0.55
N GLY A 253 -8.51 -10.82 0.28
CA GLY A 253 -7.96 -11.44 -0.92
C GLY A 253 -8.01 -12.96 -0.92
N VAL A 254 -7.58 -13.52 -2.05
CA VAL A 254 -7.34 -14.96 -2.21
C VAL A 254 -5.87 -15.22 -1.94
N ASN A 255 -5.61 -16.30 -1.20
CA ASN A 255 -4.28 -16.81 -0.94
C ASN A 255 -3.97 -17.97 -1.89
N THR A 256 -2.68 -18.20 -2.13
CA THR A 256 -2.14 -19.36 -2.82
C THR A 256 -1.07 -20.02 -1.95
N LEU A 257 -0.54 -21.16 -2.37
CA LEU A 257 0.57 -21.78 -1.64
C LEU A 257 1.86 -20.95 -1.67
N ALA A 258 1.95 -19.94 -2.55
CA ALA A 258 3.11 -19.07 -2.69
C ALA A 258 3.19 -17.98 -1.60
N ASN A 259 2.07 -17.62 -0.95
CA ASN A 259 2.04 -16.51 0.01
C ASN A 259 1.80 -16.95 1.47
N VAL A 260 2.08 -18.22 1.81
CA VAL A 260 1.86 -18.74 3.18
C VAL A 260 2.65 -18.02 4.28
N HIS A 261 3.73 -17.33 3.91
CA HIS A 261 4.55 -16.55 4.83
C HIS A 261 3.91 -15.21 5.21
N ALA A 262 2.83 -14.81 4.52
CA ALA A 262 2.15 -13.52 4.63
C ALA A 262 0.72 -13.62 4.10
N MET A 263 -0.10 -14.48 4.72
CA MET A 263 -1.45 -14.76 4.25
C MET A 263 -2.42 -13.62 4.58
N LYS A 264 -3.35 -13.41 3.65
CA LYS A 264 -4.45 -12.46 3.72
C LYS A 264 -5.64 -13.05 4.46
N ARG A 265 -6.28 -12.26 5.33
CA ARG A 265 -7.49 -12.66 6.06
C ARG A 265 -8.56 -11.59 5.95
N MET A 266 -9.77 -12.02 5.60
CA MET A 266 -10.95 -11.17 5.57
C MET A 266 -11.55 -11.10 6.98
N MET A 267 -11.50 -9.92 7.60
CA MET A 267 -12.08 -9.68 8.93
C MET A 267 -13.60 -9.56 8.84
N LEU A 268 -14.33 -10.35 9.63
CA LEU A 268 -15.78 -10.25 9.77
C LEU A 268 -16.11 -9.22 10.85
N ALA A 269 -16.25 -7.98 10.41
CA ALA A 269 -16.58 -6.82 11.24
C ALA A 269 -18.05 -6.43 11.08
N ASP A 270 -18.57 -5.71 12.06
CA ASP A 270 -19.92 -5.13 12.09
C ASP A 270 -21.04 -6.18 12.00
N ASP A 271 -20.78 -7.40 12.52
CA ASP A 271 -21.75 -8.50 12.61
C ASP A 271 -22.55 -8.74 11.30
N PRO A 272 -21.87 -9.12 10.21
CA PRO A 272 -22.53 -9.23 8.92
C PRO A 272 -23.58 -10.34 8.98
N ASN A 273 -24.78 -10.07 8.47
CA ASN A 273 -25.76 -11.12 8.26
C ASN A 273 -25.34 -12.03 7.09
N VAL A 274 -26.08 -13.12 6.86
CA VAL A 274 -25.75 -14.12 5.83
C VAL A 274 -25.64 -13.54 4.40
N GLN A 275 -26.39 -12.48 4.07
CA GLN A 275 -26.33 -11.85 2.75
C GLN A 275 -25.05 -11.01 2.63
N GLN A 276 -24.73 -10.19 3.63
CA GLN A 276 -23.50 -9.40 3.68
C GLN A 276 -22.27 -10.32 3.69
N PHE A 277 -22.30 -11.40 4.47
CA PHE A 277 -21.26 -12.42 4.48
C PHE A 277 -21.06 -13.05 3.09
N ALA A 278 -22.15 -13.38 2.40
CA ALA A 278 -22.06 -13.90 1.04
C ALA A 278 -21.40 -12.89 0.09
N GLU A 279 -21.69 -11.59 0.22
CA GLU A 279 -21.03 -10.56 -0.57
C GLU A 279 -19.54 -10.44 -0.25
N ILE A 280 -19.16 -10.45 1.03
CA ILE A 280 -17.75 -10.42 1.47
C ILE A 280 -17.00 -11.61 0.86
N VAL A 281 -17.52 -12.83 0.98
CA VAL A 281 -16.85 -14.05 0.52
C VAL A 281 -16.80 -14.15 -1.01
N THR A 282 -17.85 -13.71 -1.72
CA THR A 282 -17.93 -13.87 -3.18
C THR A 282 -17.32 -12.72 -3.96
N LYS A 283 -17.60 -11.47 -3.57
CA LYS A 283 -17.16 -10.28 -4.29
C LYS A 283 -15.78 -9.83 -3.82
N LYS A 284 -15.41 -10.14 -2.56
CA LYS A 284 -14.25 -9.58 -1.84
C LYS A 284 -14.43 -8.06 -1.69
N ARG A 285 -13.97 -7.41 -0.61
CA ARG A 285 -14.13 -5.93 -0.51
C ARG A 285 -13.11 -5.18 -1.39
N VAL A 286 -12.93 -5.61 -2.64
CA VAL A 286 -11.98 -5.07 -3.61
C VAL A 286 -12.66 -4.00 -4.46
N GLY A 287 -12.00 -2.85 -4.65
CA GLY A 287 -12.42 -1.81 -5.59
C GLY A 287 -13.37 -0.74 -5.04
N ARG A 288 -13.06 -0.15 -3.87
CA ARG A 288 -13.74 1.08 -3.43
C ARG A 288 -13.30 2.25 -4.33
N GLU A 289 -14.27 3.06 -4.76
CA GLU A 289 -13.97 4.31 -5.47
C GLU A 289 -13.07 5.18 -4.59
N LEU A 290 -11.99 5.72 -5.16
CA LEU A 290 -11.12 6.65 -4.44
C LEU A 290 -11.70 8.05 -4.54
N ARG A 291 -11.65 8.74 -3.41
CA ARG A 291 -11.98 10.15 -3.26
C ARG A 291 -10.80 10.77 -2.56
N VAL A 292 -9.94 11.37 -3.38
CA VAL A 292 -8.62 11.83 -2.96
C VAL A 292 -8.67 13.32 -2.65
N ALA A 293 -8.20 13.70 -1.48
CA ALA A 293 -7.82 15.07 -1.18
C ALA A 293 -6.30 15.16 -1.19
N HIS A 294 -5.73 16.09 -1.95
CA HIS A 294 -4.30 16.30 -2.00
C HIS A 294 -3.93 17.49 -1.11
N VAL A 295 -3.10 17.24 -0.09
CA VAL A 295 -2.86 18.14 1.05
C VAL A 295 -1.37 18.45 1.15
N ASP A 296 -1.06 19.75 1.12
CA ASP A 296 0.27 20.28 1.38
C ASP A 296 0.55 20.32 2.89
N MET A 297 1.66 19.73 3.32
CA MET A 297 2.12 19.80 4.70
C MET A 297 2.59 21.21 5.04
N ASP A 298 3.10 21.95 4.04
CA ASP A 298 3.48 23.35 4.17
C ASP A 298 2.29 24.26 4.57
N TYR A 299 1.03 23.85 4.32
CA TYR A 299 -0.18 24.53 4.81
C TYR A 299 -0.59 24.11 6.23
N ILE A 300 0.06 23.13 6.82
CA ILE A 300 -0.22 22.68 8.19
C ILE A 300 0.84 23.22 9.14
N TYR A 301 2.09 23.21 8.68
CA TYR A 301 3.26 23.69 9.40
C TYR A 301 3.11 25.16 9.81
N ASP A 302 3.43 25.43 11.06
CA ASP A 302 3.71 26.77 11.59
C ASP A 302 4.95 26.70 12.49
N ASP A 303 5.71 27.77 12.61
CA ASP A 303 6.85 27.81 13.55
C ASP A 303 6.38 27.60 15.00
N ASP A 304 5.15 28.02 15.34
CA ASP A 304 4.47 27.72 16.59
C ASP A 304 3.81 26.31 16.56
N GLU A 305 4.20 25.44 17.49
CA GLU A 305 3.66 24.09 17.62
C GLU A 305 2.17 24.09 18.01
N GLU A 306 1.72 25.05 18.82
CA GLU A 306 0.29 25.16 19.16
C GLU A 306 -0.53 25.56 17.93
N GLN A 307 0.00 26.45 17.09
CA GLN A 307 -0.65 26.82 15.85
C GLN A 307 -0.67 25.66 14.85
N THR A 308 0.43 24.91 14.76
CA THR A 308 0.49 23.65 13.97
C THR A 308 -0.58 22.65 14.42
N ALA A 309 -0.75 22.47 15.73
CA ALA A 309 -1.77 21.58 16.28
C ALA A 309 -3.21 22.04 15.95
N LYS A 310 -3.47 23.36 15.98
CA LYS A 310 -4.76 23.95 15.57
C LYS A 310 -5.01 23.73 14.07
N ASN A 311 -4.03 24.00 13.22
CA ASN A 311 -4.11 23.78 11.78
C ASN A 311 -4.42 22.31 11.47
N LEU A 312 -3.70 21.39 12.11
CA LEU A 312 -3.91 19.95 11.95
C LEU A 312 -5.31 19.52 12.40
N SER A 313 -5.80 19.98 13.56
CA SER A 313 -7.15 19.62 14.00
C SER A 313 -8.21 20.08 13.01
N ALA A 314 -8.08 21.32 12.51
CA ALA A 314 -9.01 21.89 11.54
C ALA A 314 -8.98 21.16 10.20
N LEU A 315 -7.78 20.79 9.71
CA LEU A 315 -7.64 19.94 8.52
C LEU A 315 -8.29 18.57 8.72
N VAL A 316 -8.00 17.89 9.83
CA VAL A 316 -8.53 16.55 10.10
C VAL A 316 -10.05 16.57 10.14
N GLU A 317 -10.65 17.56 10.79
CA GLU A 317 -12.11 17.76 10.82
C GLU A 317 -12.66 18.04 9.42
N ARG A 318 -12.00 18.89 8.64
CA ARG A 318 -12.36 19.19 7.26
C ARG A 318 -12.34 17.95 6.37
N ILE A 319 -11.27 17.15 6.43
CA ILE A 319 -11.15 15.91 5.66
C ILE A 319 -12.22 14.90 6.08
N ALA A 320 -12.43 14.70 7.39
CA ALA A 320 -13.47 13.82 7.92
C ALA A 320 -14.87 14.20 7.40
N GLN A 321 -15.12 15.50 7.29
CA GLN A 321 -16.37 16.05 6.80
C GLN A 321 -16.50 16.06 5.28
N SER A 322 -15.39 16.13 4.53
CA SER A 322 -15.39 16.26 3.06
C SER A 322 -15.97 15.06 2.31
N GLY A 323 -15.92 13.87 2.92
CA GLY A 323 -16.24 12.61 2.26
C GLY A 323 -15.07 12.00 1.46
N ALA A 324 -13.89 12.61 1.49
CA ALA A 324 -12.66 11.99 1.03
C ALA A 324 -12.39 10.70 1.83
N ASN A 325 -11.83 9.70 1.17
CA ASN A 325 -11.44 8.43 1.80
C ASN A 325 -9.94 8.14 1.67
N THR A 326 -9.22 9.00 0.93
CA THR A 326 -7.78 8.92 0.72
C THR A 326 -7.22 10.34 0.74
N VAL A 327 -6.06 10.52 1.36
CA VAL A 327 -5.29 11.75 1.33
C VAL A 327 -3.95 11.48 0.68
N TYR A 328 -3.58 12.27 -0.31
CA TYR A 328 -2.20 12.37 -0.78
C TYR A 328 -1.55 13.47 0.04
N LEU A 329 -0.65 13.10 0.94
CA LEU A 329 -0.07 13.98 1.95
C LEU A 329 1.39 14.25 1.61
N GLN A 330 1.74 15.51 1.43
CA GLN A 330 3.12 15.95 1.18
C GLN A 330 4.04 15.47 2.32
N ALA A 331 5.11 14.75 1.97
CA ALA A 331 6.10 14.26 2.95
C ALA A 331 7.41 15.06 2.93
N TYR A 332 7.54 15.99 1.99
CA TYR A 332 8.65 16.92 1.83
C TYR A 332 8.17 18.35 2.02
N SER A 333 9.12 19.28 2.14
CA SER A 333 8.83 20.70 2.26
C SER A 333 9.32 21.45 1.03
N ASP A 334 8.44 22.29 0.51
CA ASP A 334 8.61 23.13 -0.69
C ASP A 334 7.87 24.47 -0.47
N PRO A 335 8.36 25.31 0.47
CA PRO A 335 7.68 26.55 0.82
C PRO A 335 7.75 27.62 -0.27
N ASP A 336 8.70 27.53 -1.22
CA ASP A 336 8.79 28.43 -2.37
C ASP A 336 7.95 27.95 -3.56
N GLY A 337 7.41 26.72 -3.50
CA GLY A 337 6.48 26.17 -4.46
C GLY A 337 7.13 25.91 -5.82
N ASP A 338 8.44 25.65 -5.84
CA ASP A 338 9.18 25.37 -7.06
C ASP A 338 9.22 23.86 -7.40
N GLY A 339 8.55 23.05 -6.58
CA GLY A 339 8.37 21.62 -6.80
C GLY A 339 9.56 20.77 -6.35
N ASN A 340 10.52 21.36 -5.64
CA ASN A 340 11.71 20.65 -5.16
C ASN A 340 11.66 20.42 -3.65
N ALA A 341 12.07 19.23 -3.22
CA ALA A 341 12.27 18.97 -1.80
C ALA A 341 13.53 19.66 -1.28
N ASP A 342 13.35 20.72 -0.50
CA ASP A 342 14.41 21.40 0.27
C ASP A 342 14.73 20.66 1.58
N LYS A 343 13.66 20.19 2.24
CA LYS A 343 13.68 19.53 3.55
C LYS A 343 12.60 18.46 3.59
N LEU A 344 12.63 17.61 4.60
CA LEU A 344 11.63 16.54 4.79
C LEU A 344 10.86 16.71 6.10
N TYR A 345 9.66 16.13 6.17
CA TYR A 345 8.83 16.14 7.37
C TYR A 345 8.95 14.85 8.20
N PHE A 346 9.99 14.06 7.97
CA PHE A 346 10.28 12.81 8.66
C PHE A 346 11.80 12.61 8.86
N PRO A 347 12.21 11.86 9.90
CA PRO A 347 13.61 11.53 10.16
C PRO A 347 14.23 10.76 9.00
N ASN A 348 15.40 11.20 8.54
CA ASN A 348 16.12 10.59 7.43
C ASN A 348 17.63 10.88 7.51
N ARG A 349 18.42 10.14 6.74
CA ARG A 349 19.89 10.21 6.74
C ARG A 349 20.50 11.26 5.81
N HIS A 350 19.70 11.93 4.96
CA HIS A 350 20.21 12.67 3.81
C HIS A 350 19.87 14.16 3.78
N LEU A 351 18.62 14.53 4.00
CA LEU A 351 18.12 15.89 3.93
C LEU A 351 17.76 16.42 5.32
N PRO A 352 17.88 17.74 5.54
CA PRO A 352 17.42 18.35 6.78
C PRO A 352 15.94 18.05 7.02
N VAL A 353 15.60 17.78 8.28
CA VAL A 353 14.21 17.62 8.71
C VAL A 353 13.68 19.00 9.09
N ARG A 354 12.59 19.45 8.45
CA ARG A 354 11.94 20.73 8.80
C ARG A 354 11.26 20.63 10.16
N ARG A 355 10.48 19.57 10.34
CA ARG A 355 9.92 19.10 11.62
C ARG A 355 9.52 17.64 11.44
N ASP A 356 9.77 16.81 12.44
CA ASP A 356 9.28 15.43 12.45
C ASP A 356 7.78 15.42 12.73
N MET A 357 6.96 15.43 11.67
CA MET A 357 5.50 15.52 11.80
C MET A 357 4.72 14.72 10.78
N PHE A 358 5.35 14.18 9.72
CA PHE A 358 4.64 13.41 8.71
C PHE A 358 3.92 12.19 9.32
N ASN A 359 4.62 11.42 10.16
CA ASN A 359 4.01 10.29 10.87
C ASN A 359 2.80 10.76 11.70
N TYR A 360 2.98 11.80 12.51
CA TYR A 360 1.93 12.32 13.39
C TYR A 360 0.68 12.76 12.61
N VAL A 361 0.85 13.53 11.53
CA VAL A 361 -0.26 13.99 10.68
C VAL A 361 -0.96 12.82 10.00
N ALA A 362 -0.20 11.86 9.45
CA ALA A 362 -0.74 10.65 8.85
C ALA A 362 -1.57 9.83 9.87
N PHE A 363 -1.07 9.69 11.09
CA PHE A 363 -1.75 9.02 12.20
C PHE A 363 -3.08 9.72 12.54
N GLN A 364 -3.06 11.05 12.71
CA GLN A 364 -4.27 11.83 13.03
C GLN A 364 -5.33 11.73 11.92
N LEU A 365 -4.93 11.84 10.65
CA LEU A 365 -5.85 11.67 9.51
C LEU A 365 -6.47 10.27 9.50
N ARG A 366 -5.68 9.21 9.68
CA ARG A 366 -6.18 7.83 9.70
C ARG A 366 -7.13 7.59 10.89
N LYS A 367 -6.75 8.03 12.09
CA LYS A 367 -7.51 7.75 13.32
C LYS A 367 -8.77 8.58 13.45
N ARG A 368 -8.73 9.88 13.13
CA ARG A 368 -9.84 10.81 13.34
C ARG A 368 -10.68 11.05 12.09
N ALA A 369 -10.08 11.05 10.90
CA ALA A 369 -10.82 11.21 9.64
C ALA A 369 -11.16 9.88 8.95
N GLY A 370 -10.53 8.77 9.35
CA GLY A 370 -10.84 7.44 8.79
C GLY A 370 -10.42 7.27 7.33
N VAL A 371 -9.43 8.04 6.88
CA VAL A 371 -8.91 8.03 5.50
C VAL A 371 -7.66 7.18 5.39
N LYS A 372 -7.38 6.67 4.18
CA LYS A 372 -6.04 6.18 3.82
C LYS A 372 -5.11 7.36 3.57
N VAL A 373 -3.83 7.24 3.91
CA VAL A 373 -2.83 8.28 3.65
C VAL A 373 -1.76 7.75 2.71
N TYR A 374 -1.48 8.47 1.62
CA TYR A 374 -0.36 8.18 0.74
C TYR A 374 0.71 9.25 0.97
N ALA A 375 1.96 8.82 1.15
CA ALA A 375 3.10 9.72 1.19
C ALA A 375 3.37 10.24 -0.21
N TRP A 376 3.15 11.53 -0.44
CA TRP A 376 3.52 12.21 -1.66
C TRP A 376 5.00 12.58 -1.60
N MET A 377 5.78 12.00 -2.52
CA MET A 377 7.24 12.03 -2.51
C MET A 377 7.80 12.31 -3.91
N PRO A 378 8.84 13.17 -4.04
CA PRO A 378 9.58 13.33 -5.28
C PRO A 378 10.25 12.03 -5.71
N ILE A 379 10.44 11.85 -7.01
CA ILE A 379 11.23 10.74 -7.57
C ILE A 379 12.70 11.17 -7.74
N MET A 380 12.91 12.42 -8.16
CA MET A 380 14.18 12.96 -8.65
C MET A 380 14.49 14.37 -8.11
N ALA A 381 13.48 15.19 -7.78
CA ALA A 381 13.58 16.61 -7.45
C ALA A 381 13.99 16.87 -5.99
N TYR A 382 15.27 16.67 -5.72
CA TYR A 382 15.87 16.89 -4.40
C TYR A 382 16.96 17.96 -4.48
N LYS A 383 16.79 19.05 -3.73
CA LYS A 383 17.83 20.08 -3.54
C LYS A 383 18.79 19.63 -2.45
N ALA A 384 19.78 18.83 -2.83
CA ALA A 384 20.77 18.26 -1.91
C ALA A 384 22.20 18.74 -2.22
N ASP A 385 23.05 18.79 -1.19
CA ASP A 385 24.49 19.02 -1.35
C ASP A 385 25.18 17.73 -1.86
N VAL A 386 24.99 17.45 -3.15
CA VAL A 386 25.50 16.27 -3.85
C VAL A 386 26.28 16.65 -5.11
N PRO A 387 27.18 15.80 -5.60
CA PRO A 387 28.00 16.13 -6.77
C PRO A 387 27.18 16.51 -8.01
N LEU A 388 27.59 17.56 -8.73
CA LEU A 388 26.91 18.05 -9.94
C LEU A 388 26.73 17.01 -11.07
N LYS A 389 27.51 15.92 -11.02
CA LYS A 389 27.42 14.78 -11.96
C LYS A 389 26.21 13.87 -11.68
N TRP A 390 25.56 14.00 -10.53
CA TRP A 390 24.35 13.24 -10.20
C TRP A 390 23.10 13.83 -10.84
N TYR A 391 23.10 15.10 -11.19
CA TYR A 391 21.94 15.78 -11.76
C TYR A 391 21.78 15.53 -13.25
N VAL A 392 20.52 15.49 -13.70
CA VAL A 392 20.13 15.39 -15.12
C VAL A 392 20.83 16.47 -15.95
N LYS A 393 21.33 16.07 -17.12
CA LYS A 393 21.90 16.97 -18.12
C LYS A 393 20.97 17.10 -19.31
N GLU A 394 20.88 18.33 -19.81
CA GLU A 394 20.16 18.72 -21.01
C GLU A 394 21.17 19.04 -22.11
N TRP A 395 20.88 18.63 -23.34
CA TRP A 395 21.70 19.00 -24.48
C TRP A 395 21.43 20.44 -24.92
N ARG A 396 22.43 21.31 -24.83
CA ARG A 396 22.30 22.71 -25.20
C ARG A 396 23.62 23.27 -25.71
N ASP A 397 23.56 24.12 -26.73
CA ASP A 397 24.73 24.76 -27.34
C ASP A 397 25.81 23.76 -27.82
N GLY A 398 25.39 22.54 -28.17
CA GLY A 398 26.29 21.48 -28.67
C GLY A 398 26.97 20.65 -27.59
N GLU A 399 26.61 20.80 -26.32
CA GLU A 399 27.20 20.04 -25.21
C GLU A 399 26.18 19.71 -24.09
N PRO A 400 26.43 18.66 -23.27
CA PRO A 400 25.64 18.39 -22.08
C PRO A 400 25.84 19.47 -21.01
N GLN A 401 24.76 20.14 -20.59
CA GLN A 401 24.75 21.14 -19.53
C GLN A 401 23.77 20.75 -18.44
N LEU A 402 23.83 21.39 -17.26
CA LEU A 402 22.81 21.18 -16.23
C LEU A 402 21.42 21.57 -16.79
N SER A 403 20.43 20.70 -16.55
CA SER A 403 19.03 20.93 -16.94
C SER A 403 18.51 22.27 -16.41
N ARG A 404 17.76 22.99 -17.24
CA ARG A 404 17.03 24.22 -16.84
C ARG A 404 15.57 23.98 -16.42
N HIS A 405 15.15 22.72 -16.30
CA HIS A 405 13.82 22.38 -15.82
C HIS A 405 13.57 22.95 -14.41
N VAL A 406 12.32 23.25 -14.08
CA VAL A 406 11.92 23.79 -12.76
C VAL A 406 12.30 22.83 -11.62
N TYR A 407 12.09 21.54 -11.83
CA TYR A 407 12.64 20.48 -10.99
C TYR A 407 14.16 20.31 -11.15
N THR A 408 14.87 20.43 -10.02
CA THR A 408 16.26 20.08 -9.77
C THR A 408 16.41 18.55 -9.67
N ARG A 409 16.37 17.89 -10.82
CA ARG A 409 16.27 16.42 -10.92
C ARG A 409 17.63 15.72 -10.80
N LEU A 410 17.72 14.80 -9.85
CA LEU A 410 18.75 13.76 -9.80
C LEU A 410 18.52 12.74 -10.92
N SER A 411 19.58 12.35 -11.61
CA SER A 411 19.55 11.43 -12.75
C SER A 411 19.29 9.99 -12.28
N PRO A 412 18.25 9.30 -12.78
CA PRO A 412 18.01 7.90 -12.49
C PRO A 412 19.06 6.99 -13.14
N PHE A 413 19.97 7.51 -13.97
CA PHE A 413 21.08 6.75 -14.54
C PHE A 413 22.27 6.66 -13.58
N ASN A 414 22.40 7.63 -12.67
CA ASN A 414 23.46 7.62 -11.67
C ASN A 414 23.14 6.65 -10.52
N PRO A 415 23.96 5.61 -10.26
CA PRO A 415 23.67 4.62 -9.23
C PRO A 415 23.69 5.19 -7.81
N GLU A 416 24.57 6.14 -7.52
CA GLU A 416 24.63 6.75 -6.19
C GLU A 416 23.41 7.65 -5.91
N ALA A 417 22.90 8.35 -6.92
CA ALA A 417 21.65 9.11 -6.84
C ALA A 417 20.45 8.19 -6.60
N ARG A 418 20.36 7.05 -7.31
CA ARG A 418 19.31 6.05 -7.04
C ARG A 418 19.40 5.50 -5.62
N GLN A 419 20.60 5.26 -5.11
CA GLN A 419 20.80 4.83 -3.74
C GLN A 419 20.36 5.91 -2.74
N PHE A 420 20.79 7.15 -2.92
CA PHE A 420 20.42 8.31 -2.09
C PHE A 420 18.89 8.46 -1.96
N VAL A 421 18.17 8.46 -3.09
CA VAL A 421 16.70 8.54 -3.06
C VAL A 421 16.10 7.29 -2.43
N GLY A 422 16.63 6.10 -2.74
CA GLY A 422 16.18 4.86 -2.13
C GLY A 422 16.32 4.83 -0.61
N GLU A 423 17.38 5.41 -0.05
CA GLU A 423 17.61 5.52 1.39
C GLU A 423 16.66 6.54 2.04
N ILE A 424 16.26 7.61 1.34
CA ILE A 424 15.18 8.52 1.79
C ILE A 424 13.83 7.79 1.88
N TYR A 425 13.44 7.03 0.84
CA TYR A 425 12.20 6.25 0.84
C TYR A 425 12.23 5.14 1.90
N GLU A 426 13.39 4.52 2.12
CA GLU A 426 13.61 3.60 3.22
C GLU A 426 13.33 4.29 4.56
N ASP A 427 13.94 5.45 4.82
CA ASP A 427 13.79 6.18 6.07
C ASP A 427 12.36 6.66 6.33
N LEU A 428 11.63 7.06 5.29
CA LEU A 428 10.20 7.34 5.35
C LEU A 428 9.44 6.10 5.89
N SER A 429 9.64 4.95 5.27
CA SER A 429 8.94 3.71 5.64
C SER A 429 9.34 3.18 7.02
N LYS A 430 10.54 3.53 7.48
CA LYS A 430 11.07 3.19 8.79
C LYS A 430 10.38 3.95 9.93
N HIS A 431 10.16 5.25 9.74
CA HIS A 431 9.67 6.13 10.81
C HIS A 431 8.17 6.45 10.70
N CYS A 432 7.54 6.13 9.57
CA CYS A 432 6.16 6.54 9.29
C CYS A 432 5.25 5.36 8.96
N ASP A 433 4.01 5.38 9.47
CA ASP A 433 2.95 4.42 9.14
C ASP A 433 1.87 5.05 8.23
N PHE A 434 1.77 4.53 7.00
CA PHE A 434 0.93 5.07 5.93
C PHE A 434 0.47 3.94 4.98
N ASN A 435 -0.44 4.25 4.05
CA ASN A 435 -1.14 3.25 3.22
C ASN A 435 -0.70 3.22 1.76
N GLY A 436 0.02 4.22 1.28
CA GLY A 436 0.52 4.23 -0.09
C GLY A 436 1.61 5.25 -0.36
N ILE A 437 2.16 5.24 -1.57
CA ILE A 437 3.08 6.26 -2.07
C ILE A 437 2.41 6.93 -3.27
N LEU A 438 2.40 8.26 -3.28
CA LEU A 438 2.20 9.04 -4.52
C LEU A 438 3.58 9.50 -5.00
N PHE A 439 4.03 8.95 -6.11
CA PHE A 439 5.20 9.43 -6.82
C PHE A 439 4.86 10.73 -7.56
N HIS A 440 5.62 11.79 -7.30
CA HIS A 440 5.44 13.10 -7.90
C HIS A 440 5.62 13.06 -9.44
N ASP A 441 5.07 14.06 -10.14
CA ASP A 441 5.20 14.26 -11.59
C ASP A 441 6.64 14.64 -12.06
N ASP A 442 7.58 14.83 -11.14
CA ASP A 442 8.98 15.21 -11.39
C ASP A 442 9.82 14.15 -12.11
N GLY A 443 9.32 12.91 -12.18
CA GLY A 443 9.85 11.82 -12.99
C GLY A 443 9.62 12.03 -14.49
N ILE A 444 10.07 13.16 -15.02
CA ILE A 444 9.98 13.54 -16.43
C ILE A 444 11.38 13.69 -16.99
N LEU A 445 11.57 13.34 -18.26
CA LEU A 445 12.79 13.63 -19.02
C LEU A 445 12.39 14.10 -20.41
N SER A 446 12.83 15.29 -20.81
CA SER A 446 12.54 15.83 -22.14
C SER A 446 13.22 15.02 -23.24
N ASP A 447 12.90 15.31 -24.50
CA ASP A 447 13.61 14.77 -25.64
C ASP A 447 15.06 15.28 -25.74
N PHE A 448 15.46 16.27 -24.93
CA PHE A 448 16.85 16.73 -24.83
C PHE A 448 17.60 16.18 -23.60
N GLU A 449 16.95 15.29 -22.83
CA GLU A 449 17.42 14.77 -21.54
C GLU A 449 17.22 13.25 -21.44
N ASP A 450 17.92 12.53 -20.58
CA ASP A 450 19.16 12.91 -19.90
C ASP A 450 20.35 12.60 -20.83
N VAL A 451 21.24 13.56 -21.03
CA VAL A 451 22.46 13.42 -21.83
C VAL A 451 23.73 13.42 -20.99
N SER A 452 23.61 13.11 -19.70
CA SER A 452 24.76 12.82 -18.85
C SER A 452 25.62 11.70 -19.47
N PRO A 453 26.95 11.68 -19.25
CA PRO A 453 27.81 10.62 -19.76
C PRO A 453 27.28 9.21 -19.45
N GLN A 454 26.78 9.01 -18.22
CA GLN A 454 26.20 7.74 -17.78
C GLN A 454 24.93 7.39 -18.57
N ALA A 455 24.04 8.35 -18.85
CA ALA A 455 22.83 8.11 -19.62
C ALA A 455 23.13 7.72 -21.08
N LEU A 456 24.10 8.38 -21.72
CA LEU A 456 24.53 8.07 -23.08
C LEU A 456 25.27 6.73 -23.17
N GLU A 457 26.09 6.39 -22.17
CA GLU A 457 26.70 5.06 -22.04
C GLU A 457 25.62 3.98 -21.87
N PHE A 458 24.61 4.23 -21.04
CA PHE A 458 23.50 3.30 -20.83
C PHE A 458 22.70 3.06 -22.13
N ALA A 459 22.42 4.13 -22.89
CA ALA A 459 21.76 4.01 -24.18
C ALA A 459 22.52 3.11 -25.16
N ARG A 460 23.85 3.24 -25.19
CA ARG A 460 24.72 2.41 -26.04
C ARG A 460 24.81 0.96 -25.55
N ASP A 461 25.18 0.77 -24.29
CA ASP A 461 25.64 -0.51 -23.79
C ASP A 461 24.50 -1.41 -23.32
N VAL A 462 23.37 -0.82 -22.89
CA VAL A 462 22.20 -1.56 -22.37
C VAL A 462 21.05 -1.59 -23.38
N TRP A 463 20.76 -0.47 -24.05
CA TRP A 463 19.61 -0.38 -24.96
C TRP A 463 19.96 -0.65 -26.43
N GLY A 464 21.25 -0.75 -26.76
CA GLY A 464 21.69 -0.93 -28.15
C GLY A 464 21.29 0.25 -29.05
N LEU A 465 21.09 1.43 -28.48
CA LEU A 465 20.85 2.68 -29.18
C LEU A 465 22.18 3.42 -29.42
N PRO A 466 22.23 4.44 -30.28
CA PRO A 466 23.40 5.30 -30.37
C PRO A 466 23.74 5.98 -29.03
N GLY A 467 25.03 6.09 -28.70
CA GLY A 467 25.52 6.80 -27.51
C GLY A 467 25.82 8.28 -27.75
N GLU A 468 25.41 8.82 -28.89
CA GLU A 468 25.61 10.23 -29.25
C GLU A 468 24.26 10.92 -29.48
N PHE A 469 24.10 12.12 -28.92
CA PHE A 469 22.86 12.88 -28.99
C PHE A 469 22.34 13.06 -30.42
N ASP A 470 23.18 13.55 -31.34
CA ASP A 470 22.77 13.82 -32.73
C ASP A 470 22.27 12.56 -33.45
N LYS A 471 22.81 11.38 -33.11
CA LYS A 471 22.36 10.10 -33.70
C LYS A 471 21.06 9.62 -33.07
N LEU A 472 20.87 9.81 -31.77
CA LEU A 472 19.58 9.57 -31.12
C LEU A 472 18.50 10.48 -31.71
N HIS A 473 18.86 11.71 -32.07
CA HIS A 473 17.98 12.72 -32.66
C HIS A 473 17.79 12.63 -34.17
N ALA A 474 18.49 11.72 -34.85
CA ALA A 474 18.49 11.63 -36.31
C ALA A 474 17.13 11.28 -36.93
N SER A 475 16.20 10.70 -36.15
CA SER A 475 14.82 10.42 -36.60
C SER A 475 13.84 10.42 -35.43
N SER A 476 12.56 10.67 -35.71
CA SER A 476 11.49 10.57 -34.70
C SER A 476 11.34 9.15 -34.14
N GLU A 477 11.59 8.12 -34.95
CA GLU A 477 11.56 6.73 -34.49
C GLU A 477 12.61 6.47 -33.41
N LEU A 478 13.85 6.94 -33.62
CA LEU A 478 14.92 6.78 -32.64
C LEU A 478 14.66 7.58 -31.36
N ARG A 479 14.16 8.81 -31.47
CA ARG A 479 13.80 9.62 -30.30
C ARG A 479 12.69 8.99 -29.48
N LEU A 480 11.63 8.48 -30.13
CA LEU A 480 10.55 7.79 -29.43
C LEU A 480 11.04 6.49 -28.79
N ARG A 481 11.86 5.68 -29.47
CA ARG A 481 12.45 4.46 -28.87
C ARG A 481 13.31 4.79 -27.66
N TRP A 482 14.13 5.83 -27.74
CA TRP A 482 14.94 6.29 -26.61
C TRP A 482 14.04 6.77 -25.45
N ALA A 483 12.97 7.50 -25.76
CA ALA A 483 12.00 7.94 -24.76
C ALA A 483 11.28 6.79 -24.07
N GLN A 484 10.84 5.76 -24.80
CA GLN A 484 10.23 4.56 -24.23
C GLN A 484 11.16 3.84 -23.25
N HIS A 485 12.46 3.79 -23.57
CA HIS A 485 13.48 3.28 -22.65
C HIS A 485 13.63 4.14 -21.39
N LYS A 486 13.59 5.47 -21.52
CA LYS A 486 13.58 6.40 -20.37
C LYS A 486 12.31 6.19 -19.52
N THR A 487 11.14 6.08 -20.13
CA THR A 487 9.87 5.83 -19.44
C THR A 487 9.95 4.55 -18.59
N GLU A 488 10.39 3.44 -19.20
CA GLU A 488 10.55 2.15 -18.54
C GLU A 488 11.61 2.23 -17.41
N LEU A 489 12.72 2.93 -17.62
CA LEU A 489 13.74 3.11 -16.58
C LEU A 489 13.20 3.83 -15.34
N ILE A 490 12.41 4.90 -15.54
CA ILE A 490 11.78 5.62 -14.41
C ILE A 490 10.75 4.71 -13.72
N GLY A 491 9.98 3.92 -14.48
CA GLY A 491 9.09 2.89 -13.94
C GLY A 491 9.84 1.88 -13.04
N GLN A 492 10.91 1.30 -13.55
CA GLN A 492 11.78 0.39 -12.80
C GLN A 492 12.44 1.05 -11.58
N PHE A 493 12.79 2.33 -11.68
CA PHE A 493 13.32 3.07 -10.55
C PHE A 493 12.27 3.23 -9.46
N THR A 494 11.02 3.58 -9.80
CA THR A 494 9.93 3.63 -8.82
C THR A 494 9.53 2.25 -8.28
N ASP A 495 9.69 1.16 -9.05
CA ASP A 495 9.54 -0.20 -8.52
C ASP A 495 10.60 -0.47 -7.45
N TYR A 496 11.86 -0.11 -7.72
CA TYR A 496 12.95 -0.21 -6.74
C TYR A 496 12.66 0.60 -5.46
N LEU A 497 12.16 1.83 -5.58
CA LEU A 497 11.77 2.63 -4.42
C LEU A 497 10.61 1.98 -3.65
N THR A 498 9.63 1.44 -4.37
CA THR A 498 8.49 0.71 -3.80
C THR A 498 8.95 -0.52 -3.03
N ASP A 499 9.88 -1.30 -3.56
CA ASP A 499 10.40 -2.50 -2.89
C ASP A 499 11.13 -2.15 -1.58
N ARG A 500 11.88 -1.04 -1.56
CA ARG A 500 12.51 -0.54 -0.32
C ARG A 500 11.48 -0.17 0.74
N VAL A 501 10.39 0.47 0.34
CA VAL A 501 9.29 0.80 1.25
C VAL A 501 8.56 -0.47 1.71
N ARG A 502 8.25 -1.39 0.79
CA ARG A 502 7.53 -2.64 1.09
C ARG A 502 8.30 -3.58 2.02
N PHE A 503 9.62 -3.43 2.12
CA PHE A 503 10.39 -4.12 3.15
C PHE A 503 9.87 -3.81 4.57
N TYR A 504 9.57 -2.54 4.86
CA TYR A 504 9.06 -2.07 6.15
C TYR A 504 7.53 -1.96 6.19
N ARG A 505 6.88 -1.77 5.04
CA ARG A 505 5.43 -1.59 4.89
C ARG A 505 4.89 -2.42 3.70
N PRO A 506 4.74 -3.75 3.84
CA PRO A 506 4.44 -4.66 2.73
C PRO A 506 3.15 -4.36 1.95
N TYR A 507 2.20 -3.67 2.58
CA TYR A 507 0.86 -3.40 2.05
C TYR A 507 0.74 -2.12 1.22
N ILE A 508 1.84 -1.40 1.03
CA ILE A 508 1.84 -0.10 0.37
C ILE A 508 1.34 -0.22 -1.07
N SER A 509 0.27 0.53 -1.35
CA SER A 509 -0.21 0.82 -2.70
C SER A 509 0.61 1.93 -3.33
N THR A 510 0.65 1.96 -4.66
CA THR A 510 1.43 2.92 -5.43
C THR A 510 0.53 3.73 -6.35
N ALA A 511 0.75 5.04 -6.37
CA ALA A 511 0.17 5.96 -7.34
C ALA A 511 1.30 6.82 -7.92
N ARG A 512 1.13 7.32 -9.15
CA ARG A 512 2.05 8.29 -9.73
C ARG A 512 1.28 9.36 -10.49
N ASN A 513 1.67 10.62 -10.31
CA ASN A 513 1.13 11.71 -11.11
C ASN A 513 1.49 11.52 -12.59
N PHE A 514 0.51 11.76 -13.45
CA PHE A 514 0.60 11.52 -14.88
C PHE A 514 0.10 12.75 -15.62
N TYR A 515 0.96 13.32 -16.45
CA TYR A 515 0.55 14.43 -17.31
C TYR A 515 -0.53 13.99 -18.28
N SER A 516 -1.41 14.91 -18.63
CA SER A 516 -2.57 14.61 -19.47
C SER A 516 -2.19 14.34 -20.93
N LEU A 517 -1.15 15.00 -21.43
CA LEU A 517 -0.76 14.99 -22.83
C LEU A 517 -0.31 13.61 -23.32
N PRO A 518 0.51 12.83 -22.58
CA PRO A 518 0.84 11.45 -22.95
C PRO A 518 -0.36 10.51 -23.09
N LEU A 519 -1.50 10.78 -22.44
CA LEU A 519 -2.74 10.03 -22.68
C LEU A 519 -3.42 10.45 -23.99
N LEU A 520 -3.57 11.76 -24.20
CA LEU A 520 -4.31 12.31 -25.33
C LEU A 520 -3.54 12.16 -26.65
N LYS A 521 -2.22 12.33 -26.58
CA LYS A 521 -1.26 12.31 -27.69
C LYS A 521 -0.07 11.41 -27.31
N PRO A 522 -0.19 10.08 -27.49
CA PRO A 522 0.85 9.13 -27.03
C PRO A 522 2.26 9.38 -27.56
N TYR A 523 2.42 10.02 -28.73
CA TYR A 523 3.74 10.40 -29.24
C TYR A 523 4.47 11.42 -28.36
N SER A 524 3.77 12.13 -27.48
CA SER A 524 4.39 13.05 -26.51
C SER A 524 5.21 12.34 -25.43
N GLU A 525 5.13 11.01 -25.34
CA GLU A 525 6.10 10.21 -24.58
C GLU A 525 7.55 10.62 -24.89
N GLU A 526 7.82 11.02 -26.14
CA GLU A 526 9.12 11.52 -26.62
C GLU A 526 9.75 12.59 -25.72
N TRP A 527 8.95 13.52 -25.18
CA TRP A 527 9.41 14.63 -24.34
C TRP A 527 8.82 14.64 -22.92
N TYR A 528 8.02 13.64 -22.56
CA TYR A 528 7.56 13.44 -21.18
C TYR A 528 8.25 12.26 -20.49
N ALA A 529 8.76 11.27 -21.23
CA ALA A 529 9.18 9.97 -20.68
C ALA A 529 8.10 9.36 -19.76
N GLN A 530 6.83 9.53 -20.16
CA GLN A 530 5.67 8.96 -19.51
C GLN A 530 4.77 8.34 -20.57
N SER A 531 4.20 7.18 -20.29
CA SER A 531 3.17 6.58 -21.12
C SER A 531 2.19 5.76 -20.30
N PHE A 532 0.92 5.79 -20.70
CA PHE A 532 -0.14 5.12 -19.97
C PHE A 532 0.07 3.59 -19.86
N PRO A 533 0.56 2.87 -20.89
CA PRO A 533 0.87 1.44 -20.77
C PRO A 533 1.94 1.14 -19.71
N ALA A 534 3.01 1.94 -19.64
CA ALA A 534 4.04 1.78 -18.61
C ALA A 534 3.46 2.03 -17.21
N PHE A 535 2.67 3.10 -17.05
CA PHE A 535 2.04 3.42 -15.77
C PHE A 535 1.07 2.31 -15.30
N MET A 536 0.28 1.74 -16.21
CA MET A 536 -0.62 0.60 -15.90
C MET A 536 0.13 -0.64 -15.42
N LYS A 537 1.37 -0.83 -15.88
CA LYS A 537 2.26 -1.93 -15.49
C LYS A 537 2.88 -1.70 -14.11
N HIS A 538 3.37 -0.49 -13.84
CA HIS A 538 4.18 -0.21 -12.64
C HIS A 538 3.38 0.22 -11.40
N TYR A 539 2.19 0.81 -11.55
CA TYR A 539 1.46 1.40 -10.43
C TYR A 539 0.10 0.76 -10.17
N ASP A 540 -0.33 0.77 -8.92
CA ASP A 540 -1.70 0.38 -8.53
C ASP A 540 -2.72 1.41 -9.05
N TYR A 541 -2.36 2.69 -9.01
CA TYR A 541 -3.15 3.80 -9.52
C TYR A 541 -2.34 4.76 -10.40
N VAL A 542 -3.03 5.41 -11.34
CA VAL A 542 -2.48 6.47 -12.19
C VAL A 542 -3.23 7.76 -11.83
N ALA A 543 -2.55 8.76 -11.29
CA ALA A 543 -3.15 10.02 -10.90
C ALA A 543 -2.99 11.03 -12.04
N ILE A 544 -3.96 11.06 -12.96
CA ILE A 544 -3.90 11.99 -14.09
C ILE A 544 -4.28 13.40 -13.65
N GLU A 545 -3.46 14.37 -14.02
CA GLU A 545 -3.73 15.79 -13.82
C GLU A 545 -4.84 16.25 -14.77
N ALA A 546 -6.09 16.01 -14.37
CA ALA A 546 -7.29 16.39 -15.10
C ALA A 546 -7.60 17.88 -14.87
N MET A 547 -6.61 18.74 -15.16
CA MET A 547 -6.56 20.15 -14.80
C MET A 547 -6.67 21.04 -16.06
N PRO A 548 -7.87 21.24 -16.62
CA PRO A 548 -8.03 21.86 -17.93
C PRO A 548 -7.56 23.32 -17.99
N PHE A 549 -7.49 24.04 -16.86
CA PHE A 549 -6.97 25.41 -16.84
C PHE A 549 -5.45 25.47 -16.71
N MET A 550 -4.83 24.46 -16.08
CA MET A 550 -3.37 24.28 -16.12
C MET A 550 -2.93 23.98 -17.56
N GLU A 551 -3.70 23.15 -18.27
CA GLU A 551 -3.43 22.68 -19.64
C GLU A 551 -3.91 23.63 -20.76
N ASP A 552 -4.42 24.83 -20.41
CA ASP A 552 -5.01 25.79 -21.35
C ASP A 552 -6.02 25.18 -22.34
N ALA A 553 -6.82 24.22 -21.87
CA ALA A 553 -7.81 23.55 -22.71
C ALA A 553 -8.85 24.55 -23.24
N GLU A 554 -8.93 24.72 -24.56
CA GLU A 554 -9.87 25.63 -25.22
C GLU A 554 -11.34 25.31 -24.86
N ASN A 555 -11.66 24.01 -24.74
CA ASN A 555 -12.95 23.51 -24.30
C ASN A 555 -12.79 22.51 -23.15
N PRO A 556 -12.77 22.97 -21.88
CA PRO A 556 -12.54 22.13 -20.71
C PRO A 556 -13.49 20.92 -20.61
N LYS A 557 -14.75 21.07 -21.03
CA LYS A 557 -15.75 20.00 -20.94
C LYS A 557 -15.46 18.86 -21.90
N GLN A 558 -15.16 19.22 -23.16
CA GLN A 558 -14.79 18.24 -24.18
C GLN A 558 -13.47 17.56 -23.84
N TRP A 559 -12.50 18.34 -23.37
CA TRP A 559 -11.18 17.84 -22.98
C TRP A 559 -11.27 16.80 -21.84
N LEU A 560 -12.02 17.09 -20.77
CA LEU A 560 -12.26 16.12 -19.68
C LEU A 560 -12.99 14.87 -20.17
N THR A 561 -13.95 15.03 -21.09
CA THR A 561 -14.67 13.91 -21.70
C THR A 561 -13.70 13.01 -22.48
N GLU A 562 -12.79 13.61 -23.25
CA GLU A 562 -11.79 12.88 -24.04
C GLU A 562 -10.82 12.11 -23.15
N LEU A 563 -10.35 12.68 -22.02
CA LEU A 563 -9.50 11.96 -21.07
C LEU A 563 -10.15 10.66 -20.58
N VAL A 564 -11.42 10.72 -20.18
CA VAL A 564 -12.13 9.53 -19.69
C VAL A 564 -12.32 8.51 -20.81
N GLN A 565 -12.68 8.97 -22.02
CA GLN A 565 -12.84 8.09 -23.19
C GLN A 565 -11.54 7.40 -23.60
N LYS A 566 -10.41 8.11 -23.61
CA LYS A 566 -9.09 7.55 -23.90
C LYS A 566 -8.66 6.54 -22.83
N THR A 567 -8.91 6.86 -21.56
CA THR A 567 -8.67 5.93 -20.44
C THR A 567 -9.48 4.64 -20.61
N ALA A 568 -10.76 4.76 -20.99
CA ALA A 568 -11.67 3.62 -21.18
C ALA A 568 -11.29 2.69 -22.35
N GLN A 569 -10.48 3.17 -23.31
CA GLN A 569 -9.99 2.35 -24.42
C GLN A 569 -8.95 1.31 -23.97
N VAL A 570 -8.32 1.51 -22.81
CA VAL A 570 -7.36 0.56 -22.23
C VAL A 570 -8.09 -0.36 -21.24
N PRO A 571 -8.03 -1.69 -21.40
CA PRO A 571 -8.64 -2.63 -20.45
C PRO A 571 -8.16 -2.39 -19.02
N GLY A 572 -9.11 -2.22 -18.09
CA GLY A 572 -8.82 -1.89 -16.69
C GLY A 572 -8.33 -0.45 -16.45
N GLY A 573 -8.25 0.40 -17.49
CA GLY A 573 -7.75 1.78 -17.36
C GLY A 573 -8.56 2.60 -16.36
N LEU A 574 -9.89 2.55 -16.44
CA LEU A 574 -10.78 3.26 -15.51
C LEU A 574 -10.77 2.69 -14.08
N ASP A 575 -10.27 1.46 -13.89
CA ASP A 575 -10.13 0.83 -12.56
C ASP A 575 -8.88 1.32 -11.82
N LYS A 576 -7.87 1.81 -12.55
CA LYS A 576 -6.63 2.34 -11.98
C LYS A 576 -6.54 3.87 -12.06
N MET A 577 -7.28 4.52 -12.94
CA MET A 577 -7.17 5.96 -13.16
C MET A 577 -7.89 6.78 -12.07
N VAL A 578 -7.14 7.65 -11.40
CA VAL A 578 -7.62 8.72 -10.52
C VAL A 578 -7.56 10.04 -11.29
N PHE A 579 -8.71 10.64 -11.56
CA PHE A 579 -8.79 11.93 -12.24
C PHE A 579 -8.69 13.07 -11.23
N GLU A 580 -7.57 13.77 -11.21
CA GLU A 580 -7.28 14.83 -10.24
C GLU A 580 -7.68 16.20 -10.79
N LEU A 581 -8.71 16.81 -10.20
CA LEU A 581 -9.19 18.14 -10.58
C LEU A 581 -8.41 19.23 -9.84
N GLN A 582 -8.12 20.34 -10.52
CA GLN A 582 -7.57 21.51 -9.85
C GLN A 582 -8.65 22.30 -9.09
N THR A 583 -8.31 22.83 -7.92
CA THR A 583 -9.17 23.72 -7.14
C THR A 583 -8.67 25.17 -7.18
N VAL A 584 -7.48 25.40 -7.71
CA VAL A 584 -6.89 26.72 -7.96
C VAL A 584 -6.46 26.82 -9.42
N ASN A 585 -6.64 27.99 -10.03
CA ASN A 585 -6.03 28.36 -11.30
C ASN A 585 -4.71 29.11 -11.02
N TRP A 586 -3.59 28.38 -11.00
CA TRP A 586 -2.27 28.96 -10.69
C TRP A 586 -1.82 30.04 -11.68
N LYS A 587 -2.25 29.99 -12.96
CA LYS A 587 -1.92 31.03 -13.95
C LYS A 587 -2.59 32.37 -13.62
N LYS A 588 -3.79 32.32 -13.03
CA LYS A 588 -4.56 33.52 -12.64
C LYS A 588 -4.50 33.82 -11.15
N GLN A 589 -3.92 32.92 -10.35
CA GLN A 589 -3.88 32.98 -8.89
C GLN A 589 -5.30 33.15 -8.30
N GLN A 590 -6.25 32.32 -8.77
CA GLN A 590 -7.67 32.40 -8.42
C GLN A 590 -8.25 31.02 -8.09
N ASP A 591 -9.10 30.96 -7.07
CA ASP A 591 -9.87 29.77 -6.73
C ASP A 591 -10.82 29.37 -7.87
N ILE A 592 -10.93 28.07 -8.13
CA ILE A 592 -11.93 27.52 -9.03
C ILE A 592 -13.31 27.58 -8.36
N PRO A 593 -14.31 28.27 -8.95
CA PRO A 593 -15.64 28.32 -8.36
C PRO A 593 -16.27 26.93 -8.25
N MET A 594 -16.98 26.66 -7.15
CA MET A 594 -17.61 25.34 -6.91
C MET A 594 -18.62 24.92 -7.98
N ALA A 595 -19.27 25.86 -8.66
CA ALA A 595 -20.13 25.56 -9.80
C ALA A 595 -19.35 24.94 -10.96
N VAL A 596 -18.11 25.42 -11.20
CA VAL A 596 -17.21 24.89 -12.22
C VAL A 596 -16.66 23.53 -11.79
N PHE A 597 -16.16 23.42 -10.55
CA PHE A 597 -15.68 22.15 -9.99
C PHE A 597 -16.76 21.06 -10.04
N GLY A 598 -17.98 21.37 -9.60
CA GLY A 598 -19.11 20.46 -9.61
C GLY A 598 -19.49 20.01 -11.03
N GLU A 599 -19.43 20.91 -12.02
CA GLU A 599 -19.66 20.54 -13.41
C GLU A 599 -18.58 19.58 -13.93
N GLN A 600 -17.30 19.87 -13.67
CA GLN A 600 -16.18 19.01 -14.07
C GLN A 600 -16.28 17.62 -13.43
N PHE A 601 -16.58 17.57 -12.13
CA PHE A 601 -16.82 16.31 -11.41
C PHE A 601 -17.94 15.48 -12.04
N GLN A 602 -19.06 16.11 -12.37
CA GLN A 602 -20.20 15.43 -13.00
C GLN A 602 -19.88 14.94 -14.41
N ILE A 603 -19.08 15.68 -15.18
CA ILE A 603 -18.60 15.24 -16.49
C ILE A 603 -17.76 13.96 -16.35
N LEU A 604 -16.82 13.93 -15.41
CA LEU A 604 -16.00 12.74 -15.14
C LEU A 604 -16.88 11.54 -14.74
N LYS A 605 -17.76 11.70 -13.74
CA LYS A 605 -18.65 10.61 -13.28
C LYS A 605 -19.56 10.09 -14.39
N LYS A 606 -20.18 10.97 -15.17
CA LYS A 606 -21.09 10.57 -16.28
C LYS A 606 -20.38 9.79 -17.38
N ASN A 607 -19.09 10.04 -17.59
CA ASN A 607 -18.29 9.31 -18.58
C ASN A 607 -17.65 8.03 -18.01
N GLY A 608 -17.91 7.69 -16.75
CA GLY A 608 -17.47 6.41 -16.16
C GLY A 608 -16.22 6.50 -15.28
N ALA A 609 -15.72 7.71 -14.95
CA ALA A 609 -14.65 7.85 -13.98
C ALA A 609 -15.06 7.29 -12.60
N LYS A 610 -14.29 6.35 -12.08
CA LYS A 610 -14.52 5.71 -10.78
C LYS A 610 -13.85 6.48 -9.66
N HIS A 611 -12.58 6.82 -9.85
CA HIS A 611 -11.73 7.48 -8.88
C HIS A 611 -11.53 8.94 -9.26
N ILE A 612 -11.77 9.86 -8.33
CA ILE A 612 -11.65 11.30 -8.56
C ILE A 612 -10.94 11.93 -7.37
N GLY A 613 -9.97 12.78 -7.64
CA GLY A 613 -9.21 13.55 -6.66
C GLY A 613 -9.33 15.05 -6.89
N TYR A 614 -8.76 15.83 -5.98
CA TYR A 614 -8.55 17.26 -6.19
C TYR A 614 -7.27 17.77 -5.53
N TYR A 615 -6.70 18.83 -6.11
CA TYR A 615 -5.53 19.54 -5.58
C TYR A 615 -5.61 21.06 -5.82
N PRO A 616 -5.21 21.91 -4.85
CA PRO A 616 -4.95 21.59 -3.44
C PRO A 616 -6.22 21.54 -2.58
N ASP A 617 -6.14 20.94 -1.39
CA ASP A 617 -7.03 21.27 -0.27
C ASP A 617 -6.43 22.42 0.54
N ASN A 618 -7.07 23.58 0.51
CA ASN A 618 -6.65 24.76 1.25
C ASN A 618 -7.65 25.06 2.37
N LEU A 619 -7.25 24.69 3.59
CA LEU A 619 -8.01 24.94 4.82
C LEU A 619 -8.28 26.43 5.04
N TYR A 620 -7.29 27.30 4.81
CA TYR A 620 -7.34 28.71 5.18
C TYR A 620 -8.31 29.52 4.32
N HIS A 621 -8.45 29.14 3.04
CA HIS A 621 -9.37 29.79 2.12
C HIS A 621 -10.73 29.08 2.02
N ASP A 622 -10.92 27.97 2.77
CA ASP A 622 -12.04 27.04 2.57
C ASP A 622 -12.21 26.69 1.08
N GLN A 623 -11.13 26.23 0.45
CA GLN A 623 -11.10 25.94 -0.98
C GLN A 623 -10.59 24.51 -1.21
N PRO A 624 -11.37 23.63 -1.87
CA PRO A 624 -12.73 23.84 -2.35
C PRO A 624 -13.73 23.99 -1.20
N LYS A 625 -14.78 24.80 -1.34
CA LYS A 625 -15.73 25.05 -0.22
C LYS A 625 -16.32 23.77 0.34
N LEU A 626 -16.07 23.50 1.62
CA LEU A 626 -16.38 22.23 2.27
C LEU A 626 -17.87 21.86 2.17
N GLU A 627 -18.75 22.82 2.44
CA GLU A 627 -20.20 22.62 2.41
C GLU A 627 -20.75 22.25 1.02
N GLU A 628 -20.04 22.66 -0.04
CA GLU A 628 -20.39 22.30 -1.40
C GLU A 628 -19.72 20.99 -1.83
N LEU A 629 -18.46 20.76 -1.44
CA LEU A 629 -17.70 19.54 -1.74
C LEU A 629 -18.42 18.28 -1.24
N LYS A 630 -19.03 18.34 -0.05
CA LYS A 630 -19.85 17.26 0.56
C LYS A 630 -20.95 16.72 -0.34
N LYS A 631 -21.42 17.48 -1.33
CA LYS A 631 -22.47 17.06 -2.26
C LYS A 631 -21.96 16.11 -3.34
N TYR A 632 -20.66 16.11 -3.59
CA TYR A 632 -20.03 15.39 -4.71
C TYR A 632 -19.15 14.23 -4.23
N PHE A 633 -18.40 14.46 -3.16
CA PHE A 633 -17.29 13.58 -2.80
C PHE A 633 -17.66 12.31 -2.03
N PRO A 634 -18.63 12.26 -1.11
CA PRO A 634 -18.94 11.04 -0.38
C PRO A 634 -19.21 9.85 -1.31
N VAL A 635 -18.46 8.76 -1.13
CA VAL A 635 -18.84 7.46 -1.69
C VAL A 635 -19.88 6.87 -0.76
N ALA A 636 -20.94 6.24 -1.30
CA ALA A 636 -21.83 5.44 -0.48
C ALA A 636 -20.98 4.48 0.36
N ARG A 637 -21.00 4.63 1.69
CA ARG A 637 -20.43 3.63 2.60
C ARG A 637 -21.28 2.39 2.35
N LYS A 638 -20.82 1.51 1.47
CA LYS A 638 -21.40 0.17 1.40
C LYS A 638 -21.05 -0.45 2.75
N GLU A 639 -22.11 -0.55 3.55
CA GLU A 639 -22.17 -1.12 4.89
C GLU A 639 -21.34 -2.40 4.98
#